data_AF-A0A812X065-F1
#
_entry.id   AF-A0A812X065-F1
#
_cell.length_a   1.000
_cell.length_b   1.000
_cell.length_c   1.000
_cell.angle_alpha   90.00
_cell.angle_beta   90.00
_cell.angle_gamma   90.00
#
_symmetry.space_group_name_H-M   'P 1'
#
loop_
_entity.id
_entity.type
_entity.pdbx_description
1 polymer ?
#
loop_
_entity_poly.entity_id
_entity_poly.type
_entity_poly.pdbx_seq_one_letter_code
_entity_poly.pdbx_strand_id
1 'polypeptide(L)'
;MAKLLDAEGQEAVVGKSQGFWLDSDDFVSTADLDPEHFGKVGFPRDWPGVYGSSKALKQLVGKKGKCAGKKVGVVPGPDASQLSMVKGLQFYPLQSFSNAERAAKAAGMDVVRGWAVYEHLDKGVSEAFVAERFWWNSLPDGTWIDFTPRPDTLPEMLLAEAVDGAPKAMDALSSRQQSIMLSLLAQRFPGRAVPASEKSEPKETKPAASATSSTTTSSTKVTTKIQQSTKASPKPTGPAPASLRELARRIQSGDVEAVRQMEEKLRGDDELCVQIASEGLATPLSKMLGDSKSQEAALKLMLMLTDAGVTQPGSDIGTEMIAGGAVPSLRELLSSSNEAFQEMSAAVLGNLCHESPENQDKLAEAGIFGKLVELLSSGATAAQEAAYAIWNLTVGHEKNSDAIARLGAVPKLADLLKNTSDIAQENAAGALMHITMSAEARAAISKCNAIPKLCELLQPSYEPEVSTQAAGALLNLASDCSDYAKEIVANNAIGPLINLVKDGPDLAREYAAGALMNLMRGEMEVASDAAKLSAIPALASLLSRSSGHSEALGALANLASGSADRQIQIYKAQVTRKTVSLLGDPDIDVRRSAAALLMNLAPHGKIKERIVEAGALKPLTKSLKDEDEILKERAAGALANLFNDHSANVHTGFQQASEMIPSLVALIQEAGLSEDAKRQAAHALAMLAAEDGPCDAVWQAKAGPPLIALLKEMIGEAALGIMNLSWRWPEVKAELAKGGTLEYLMDMLRLGDPMAKEYAAGALMNMTAGSPDSAEKVTPAVKDLAELLKADAIQAAEWAAGALANIVRSGPSAQETAVAQGATTSLANLLPRVTPNGMTLVVLALTSLAETQASAVTKALGPKEKAKLRDFRDSSNPDLQDYTKALVDKLGPGFSI
;
A
#
# COMPACT_ATOMS: atom_id res chain seq x y z
N MET A 1 41.17 -37.06 3.61
CA MET A 1 40.08 -37.94 4.08
C MET A 1 40.39 -38.38 5.50
N ALA A 2 39.77 -37.75 6.49
CA ALA A 2 39.74 -38.29 7.85
C ALA A 2 38.59 -39.32 7.94
N LYS A 3 38.79 -40.40 8.69
CA LYS A 3 37.73 -41.37 9.01
C LYS A 3 36.98 -40.87 10.25
N LEU A 4 35.65 -40.81 10.17
CA LEU A 4 34.82 -40.38 11.30
C LEU A 4 34.55 -41.55 12.25
N LEU A 5 34.76 -41.30 13.53
CA LEU A 5 34.49 -42.22 14.63
C LEU A 5 33.25 -41.75 15.41
N ASP A 6 32.57 -42.67 16.08
CA ASP A 6 31.51 -42.34 17.05
C ASP A 6 32.08 -41.89 18.41
N ALA A 7 31.19 -41.62 19.39
CA ALA A 7 31.58 -41.10 20.71
C ALA A 7 32.42 -42.08 21.53
N GLU A 8 32.34 -43.37 21.20
CA GLU A 8 33.10 -44.48 21.79
C GLU A 8 34.38 -44.81 20.98
N GLY A 9 34.60 -44.16 19.83
CA GLY A 9 35.81 -44.25 19.03
C GLY A 9 35.83 -45.32 17.94
N GLN A 10 34.67 -45.81 17.48
CA GLN A 10 34.57 -46.80 16.39
C GLN A 10 34.18 -46.16 15.04
N GLU A 11 34.73 -46.70 13.95
CA GLU A 11 34.55 -46.15 12.61
C GLU A 11 33.13 -46.40 12.07
N ALA A 12 32.45 -45.32 11.66
CA ALA A 12 31.04 -45.35 11.33
C ALA A 12 30.73 -46.13 10.03
N VAL A 13 30.13 -47.31 10.17
CA VAL A 13 29.60 -48.10 9.04
C VAL A 13 28.25 -47.53 8.58
N VAL A 14 28.05 -47.44 7.26
CA VAL A 14 26.83 -46.87 6.63
C VAL A 14 25.56 -47.59 7.11
N GLY A 15 24.80 -46.95 8.00
CA GLY A 15 23.64 -47.62 8.60
C GLY A 15 22.74 -46.82 9.57
N LYS A 16 22.92 -45.50 9.74
CA LYS A 16 22.05 -44.60 10.54
C LYS A 16 22.14 -43.17 10.00
N SER A 17 21.06 -42.62 9.46
CA SER A 17 21.03 -41.27 8.87
C SER A 17 20.63 -40.19 9.88
N GLN A 18 21.41 -39.09 9.94
CA GLN A 18 20.99 -37.80 10.51
C GLN A 18 21.60 -36.62 9.73
N GLY A 19 21.17 -36.47 8.48
CA GLY A 19 21.57 -35.36 7.62
C GLY A 19 21.40 -35.71 6.16
N PHE A 20 20.63 -34.90 5.44
CA PHE A 20 20.70 -34.82 3.98
C PHE A 20 21.45 -33.54 3.64
N TRP A 21 22.42 -33.66 2.75
CA TRP A 21 22.93 -32.53 1.98
C TRP A 21 22.19 -32.56 0.65
N LEU A 22 21.54 -31.45 0.29
CA LEU A 22 21.18 -31.16 -1.09
C LEU A 22 22.31 -30.30 -1.65
N ASP A 23 22.87 -30.69 -2.79
CA ASP A 23 23.96 -29.96 -3.45
C ASP A 23 23.48 -29.30 -4.75
N SER A 24 24.40 -28.73 -5.53
CA SER A 24 24.09 -28.08 -6.81
C SER A 24 23.47 -29.01 -7.85
N ASP A 25 23.75 -30.31 -7.75
CA ASP A 25 23.47 -31.31 -8.76
C ASP A 25 22.07 -31.95 -8.53
N ASP A 26 21.47 -31.65 -7.37
CA ASP A 26 20.06 -31.88 -7.03
C ASP A 26 19.09 -30.85 -7.64
N PHE A 27 19.59 -29.80 -8.32
CA PHE A 27 18.79 -28.72 -8.89
C PHE A 27 18.99 -28.52 -10.40
N VAL A 28 17.93 -28.06 -11.09
CA VAL A 28 17.99 -27.62 -12.50
C VAL A 28 17.45 -26.19 -12.61
N SER A 29 18.10 -25.37 -13.44
CA SER A 29 17.80 -23.94 -13.63
C SER A 29 17.77 -23.56 -15.11
N THR A 30 17.01 -22.51 -15.44
CA THR A 30 17.04 -21.80 -16.73
C THR A 30 17.37 -20.33 -16.46
N ALA A 31 18.12 -19.70 -17.36
CA ALA A 31 18.95 -18.52 -17.03
C ALA A 31 18.19 -17.18 -16.87
N ASP A 32 18.93 -16.15 -16.44
CA ASP A 32 18.56 -14.73 -16.39
C ASP A 32 17.41 -14.34 -15.44
N LEU A 33 17.55 -14.68 -14.15
CA LEU A 33 16.70 -14.21 -13.05
C LEU A 33 17.44 -13.35 -12.01
N ASP A 34 16.66 -12.55 -11.28
CA ASP A 34 17.12 -11.60 -10.24
C ASP A 34 16.70 -12.06 -8.83
N PRO A 35 17.55 -12.04 -7.78
CA PRO A 35 17.24 -12.71 -6.51
C PRO A 35 16.08 -12.13 -5.68
N GLU A 36 15.62 -10.91 -5.93
CA GLU A 36 14.71 -10.20 -5.00
C GLU A 36 13.24 -10.65 -5.05
N HIS A 37 12.85 -11.51 -5.99
CA HIS A 37 11.43 -11.79 -6.27
C HIS A 37 10.89 -13.14 -5.74
N PHE A 38 11.73 -13.97 -5.10
CA PHE A 38 11.30 -15.29 -4.64
C PHE A 38 10.31 -15.23 -3.46
N GLY A 39 9.07 -15.65 -3.69
CA GLY A 39 8.12 -15.93 -2.62
C GLY A 39 8.62 -17.05 -1.68
N LYS A 40 8.34 -16.92 -0.37
CA LYS A 40 8.97 -17.59 0.81
C LYS A 40 9.23 -19.11 0.79
N VAL A 41 8.81 -19.85 -0.23
CA VAL A 41 8.95 -21.31 -0.38
C VAL A 41 8.92 -21.80 -1.85
N GLY A 42 8.83 -20.90 -2.84
CA GLY A 42 8.98 -21.22 -4.27
C GLY A 42 7.81 -21.95 -4.98
N PHE A 43 6.72 -22.31 -4.30
CA PHE A 43 5.63 -23.10 -4.90
C PHE A 43 4.59 -22.28 -5.71
N PRO A 44 4.05 -22.81 -6.81
CA PRO A 44 2.89 -22.24 -7.50
C PRO A 44 1.60 -22.28 -6.66
N ARG A 45 0.70 -21.33 -6.92
CA ARG A 45 -0.67 -21.23 -6.37
C ARG A 45 -1.76 -21.47 -7.40
N ASP A 46 -1.51 -21.19 -8.68
CA ASP A 46 -2.53 -21.09 -9.73
C ASP A 46 -2.64 -22.39 -10.57
N TRP A 47 -2.61 -23.53 -9.86
CA TRP A 47 -2.69 -24.88 -10.44
C TRP A 47 -4.16 -25.25 -10.76
N PRO A 48 -4.49 -25.95 -11.88
CA PRO A 48 -3.61 -26.58 -12.87
C PRO A 48 -3.37 -25.78 -14.15
N GLY A 49 -3.82 -24.52 -14.25
CA GLY A 49 -3.81 -23.75 -15.51
C GLY A 49 -2.40 -23.49 -16.08
N VAL A 50 -1.38 -23.47 -15.23
CA VAL A 50 -0.01 -23.06 -15.58
C VAL A 50 0.69 -24.01 -16.58
N TYR A 51 0.41 -25.32 -16.52
CA TYR A 51 0.91 -26.30 -17.49
C TYR A 51 0.43 -25.99 -18.93
N GLY A 52 -0.79 -25.46 -19.06
CA GLY A 52 -1.37 -25.08 -20.35
C GLY A 52 -0.66 -23.91 -21.01
N SER A 53 0.18 -23.16 -20.28
CA SER A 53 0.69 -21.86 -20.71
C SER A 53 2.23 -21.76 -20.72
N SER A 54 2.96 -22.20 -19.68
CA SER A 54 4.44 -22.02 -19.62
C SER A 54 5.19 -22.74 -20.74
N LYS A 55 6.08 -22.02 -21.43
CA LYS A 55 6.82 -22.49 -22.61
C LYS A 55 7.98 -23.43 -22.24
N ALA A 56 8.71 -23.13 -21.17
CA ALA A 56 9.84 -23.97 -20.72
C ALA A 56 9.36 -25.26 -20.03
N LEU A 57 8.29 -25.20 -19.24
CA LEU A 57 7.67 -26.41 -18.69
C LEU A 57 7.12 -27.33 -19.79
N LYS A 58 6.57 -26.77 -20.89
CA LYS A 58 6.20 -27.55 -22.09
C LYS A 58 7.39 -28.17 -22.84
N GLN A 59 8.61 -27.67 -22.65
CA GLN A 59 9.82 -28.29 -23.19
C GLN A 59 10.30 -29.43 -22.29
N LEU A 60 10.33 -29.23 -20.97
CA LEU A 60 10.67 -30.27 -19.97
C LEU A 60 9.66 -31.44 -19.99
N VAL A 61 8.36 -31.13 -20.05
CA VAL A 61 7.24 -32.07 -19.85
C VAL A 61 6.54 -32.44 -21.18
N GLY A 62 7.02 -31.89 -22.31
CA GLY A 62 6.55 -32.23 -23.66
C GLY A 62 5.07 -31.90 -23.93
N LYS A 63 4.60 -32.22 -25.15
CA LYS A 63 3.23 -31.89 -25.62
C LYS A 63 2.11 -32.76 -25.02
N LYS A 64 2.39 -33.64 -24.05
CA LYS A 64 1.44 -34.66 -23.54
C LYS A 64 1.49 -34.91 -22.02
N GLY A 65 2.08 -34.02 -21.23
CA GLY A 65 2.17 -34.21 -19.77
C GLY A 65 3.15 -35.32 -19.38
N LYS A 66 4.27 -35.45 -20.11
CA LYS A 66 5.26 -36.53 -19.96
C LYS A 66 6.66 -36.03 -20.32
N CYS A 67 7.54 -35.98 -19.31
CA CYS A 67 8.98 -35.95 -19.55
C CYS A 67 9.40 -37.17 -20.39
N ALA A 68 10.55 -37.11 -21.08
CA ALA A 68 11.02 -38.17 -21.98
C ALA A 68 11.43 -39.44 -21.21
N GLY A 69 10.43 -40.21 -20.79
CA GLY A 69 10.57 -41.35 -19.88
C GLY A 69 9.21 -41.92 -19.45
N LYS A 70 8.59 -41.32 -18.43
CA LYS A 70 7.33 -41.82 -17.83
C LYS A 70 6.36 -40.71 -17.39
N LYS A 71 5.69 -40.87 -16.22
CA LYS A 71 4.49 -40.13 -15.80
C LYS A 71 4.82 -38.76 -15.19
N VAL A 72 3.83 -37.86 -15.24
CA VAL A 72 3.77 -36.61 -14.46
C VAL A 72 2.40 -36.56 -13.80
N GLY A 73 2.31 -36.02 -12.59
CA GLY A 73 1.07 -35.96 -11.83
C GLY A 73 1.15 -35.02 -10.63
N VAL A 74 -0.02 -34.73 -10.06
CA VAL A 74 -0.16 -34.09 -8.76
C VAL A 74 -0.07 -35.17 -7.70
N VAL A 75 0.63 -34.89 -6.60
CA VAL A 75 0.65 -35.77 -5.42
C VAL A 75 0.17 -34.98 -4.20
N PRO A 76 -1.06 -35.24 -3.71
CA PRO A 76 -1.56 -34.64 -2.49
C PRO A 76 -0.88 -35.23 -1.26
N GLY A 77 -1.11 -34.61 -0.10
CA GLY A 77 -0.82 -35.23 1.18
C GLY A 77 -1.72 -36.46 1.44
N PRO A 78 -1.27 -37.43 2.26
CA PRO A 78 -1.98 -38.67 2.48
C PRO A 78 -3.30 -38.48 3.24
N ASP A 79 -4.37 -39.13 2.77
CA ASP A 79 -5.66 -39.14 3.46
C ASP A 79 -5.64 -40.00 4.75
N ALA A 80 -6.72 -39.96 5.54
CA ALA A 80 -6.81 -40.67 6.81
C ALA A 80 -6.70 -42.21 6.69
N SER A 81 -7.09 -42.79 5.56
CA SER A 81 -6.91 -44.22 5.27
C SER A 81 -5.46 -44.53 4.86
N GLN A 82 -4.84 -43.66 4.05
CA GLN A 82 -3.45 -43.79 3.63
C GLN A 82 -2.47 -43.61 4.79
N LEU A 83 -2.71 -42.63 5.67
CA LEU A 83 -2.02 -42.46 6.96
C LEU A 83 -2.17 -43.68 7.87
N SER A 84 -3.28 -44.43 7.77
CA SER A 84 -3.47 -45.66 8.55
C SER A 84 -2.55 -46.81 8.10
N MET A 85 -2.17 -46.86 6.82
CA MET A 85 -1.25 -47.87 6.27
C MET A 85 0.17 -47.75 6.82
N VAL A 86 0.55 -46.53 7.25
CA VAL A 86 1.87 -46.17 7.78
C VAL A 86 1.82 -45.81 9.27
N LYS A 87 0.74 -46.18 9.96
CA LYS A 87 0.45 -45.81 11.35
C LYS A 87 1.57 -46.23 12.31
N GLY A 88 2.20 -45.24 12.94
CA GLY A 88 3.36 -45.42 13.83
C GLY A 88 4.70 -45.05 13.21
N LEU A 89 4.77 -44.77 11.90
CA LEU A 89 5.95 -44.15 11.30
C LEU A 89 5.99 -42.65 11.60
N GLN A 90 7.02 -42.20 12.31
CA GLN A 90 7.35 -40.78 12.44
C GLN A 90 8.06 -40.30 11.16
N PHE A 91 7.32 -39.72 10.21
CA PHE A 91 7.93 -39.09 9.04
C PHE A 91 8.72 -37.83 9.42
N TYR A 92 9.77 -37.52 8.65
CA TYR A 92 10.64 -36.38 8.89
C TYR A 92 10.30 -35.26 7.90
N PRO A 93 10.04 -34.01 8.37
CA PRO A 93 9.84 -32.88 7.47
C PRO A 93 10.99 -32.78 6.46
N LEU A 94 10.64 -32.53 5.19
CA LEU A 94 11.57 -32.23 4.11
C LEU A 94 12.55 -33.36 3.71
N GLN A 95 12.38 -34.60 4.19
CA GLN A 95 13.24 -35.76 3.85
C GLN A 95 12.54 -36.82 2.98
N SER A 96 12.10 -36.41 1.78
CA SER A 96 11.29 -37.23 0.86
C SER A 96 11.87 -38.62 0.58
N PHE A 97 13.18 -38.68 0.32
CA PHE A 97 13.97 -39.90 0.15
C PHE A 97 13.74 -40.93 1.27
N SER A 98 14.06 -40.57 2.53
CA SER A 98 13.89 -41.48 3.67
C SER A 98 12.42 -41.69 4.05
N ASN A 99 11.53 -40.74 3.81
CA ASN A 99 10.10 -40.93 4.03
C ASN A 99 9.53 -42.00 3.08
N ALA A 100 9.85 -41.91 1.79
CA ALA A 100 9.41 -42.85 0.77
C ALA A 100 9.94 -44.28 1.00
N GLU A 101 11.22 -44.43 1.35
CA GLU A 101 11.80 -45.73 1.70
C GLU A 101 11.18 -46.34 2.96
N ARG A 102 10.81 -45.52 3.96
CA ARG A 102 10.22 -46.01 5.21
C ARG A 102 8.77 -46.42 5.04
N ALA A 103 7.97 -45.65 4.28
CA ALA A 103 6.62 -46.05 3.89
C ALA A 103 6.62 -47.32 3.02
N ALA A 104 7.53 -47.41 2.04
CA ALA A 104 7.74 -48.61 1.23
C ALA A 104 8.04 -49.84 2.10
N LYS A 105 9.01 -49.73 3.02
CA LYS A 105 9.41 -50.82 3.91
C LYS A 105 8.32 -51.26 4.90
N ALA A 106 7.42 -50.35 5.31
CA ALA A 106 6.37 -50.66 6.28
C ALA A 106 5.05 -51.14 5.64
N ALA A 107 4.68 -50.60 4.47
CA ALA A 107 3.39 -50.82 3.84
C ALA A 107 3.46 -51.56 2.48
N GLY A 108 4.65 -51.96 2.04
CA GLY A 108 4.85 -52.71 0.78
C GLY A 108 4.64 -51.88 -0.50
N MET A 109 4.72 -50.56 -0.39
CA MET A 109 4.57 -49.61 -1.51
C MET A 109 5.85 -49.53 -2.34
N ASP A 110 5.74 -49.30 -3.65
CA ASP A 110 6.92 -49.01 -4.49
C ASP A 110 7.48 -47.61 -4.17
N VAL A 111 8.80 -47.45 -4.29
CA VAL A 111 9.46 -46.13 -4.24
C VAL A 111 9.58 -45.59 -5.66
N VAL A 112 9.01 -44.41 -5.89
CA VAL A 112 9.10 -43.67 -7.16
C VAL A 112 10.08 -42.51 -6.99
N ARG A 113 10.86 -42.24 -8.04
CA ARG A 113 11.97 -41.27 -8.03
C ARG A 113 11.81 -40.27 -9.17
N GLY A 114 11.99 -38.99 -8.88
CA GLY A 114 11.91 -37.95 -9.90
C GLY A 114 12.20 -36.57 -9.33
N TRP A 115 11.39 -35.59 -9.75
CA TRP A 115 11.60 -34.18 -9.45
C TRP A 115 10.31 -33.50 -9.01
N ALA A 116 10.40 -32.64 -7.98
CA ALA A 116 9.41 -31.62 -7.69
C ALA A 116 9.73 -30.35 -8.49
N VAL A 117 8.71 -29.67 -9.02
CA VAL A 117 8.88 -28.55 -9.97
C VAL A 117 8.19 -27.28 -9.47
N TYR A 118 8.88 -26.16 -9.60
CA TYR A 118 8.62 -24.88 -8.93
C TYR A 118 8.58 -23.74 -9.97
N GLU A 119 7.43 -23.10 -10.18
CA GLU A 119 7.29 -21.99 -11.15
C GLU A 119 7.13 -20.63 -10.45
N HIS A 120 7.85 -19.62 -10.97
CA HIS A 120 7.88 -18.26 -10.43
C HIS A 120 6.67 -17.43 -10.91
N LEU A 121 5.64 -17.29 -10.08
CA LEU A 121 4.33 -16.79 -10.53
C LEU A 121 4.19 -15.28 -10.76
N ASP A 122 5.17 -14.45 -10.41
CA ASP A 122 4.96 -12.99 -10.39
C ASP A 122 5.15 -12.26 -11.72
N LYS A 123 5.49 -12.98 -12.81
CA LYS A 123 5.28 -12.49 -14.20
C LYS A 123 4.31 -13.41 -14.92
N GLY A 124 3.56 -12.85 -15.88
CA GLY A 124 2.47 -13.52 -16.59
C GLY A 124 2.93 -14.79 -17.33
N VAL A 125 2.83 -15.92 -16.63
CA VAL A 125 3.28 -17.27 -16.97
C VAL A 125 4.77 -17.33 -17.37
N SER A 126 5.58 -17.89 -16.48
CA SER A 126 7.03 -17.79 -16.53
C SER A 126 7.65 -18.63 -17.65
N GLU A 127 8.67 -18.09 -18.33
CA GLU A 127 9.61 -18.91 -19.13
C GLU A 127 10.68 -19.60 -18.26
N ALA A 128 10.69 -19.41 -16.93
CA ALA A 128 11.65 -19.97 -16.00
C ALA A 128 11.00 -20.72 -14.82
N PHE A 129 11.61 -21.84 -14.44
CA PHE A 129 11.24 -22.70 -13.31
C PHE A 129 12.51 -23.24 -12.61
N VAL A 130 12.35 -23.76 -11.40
CA VAL A 130 13.35 -24.57 -10.69
C VAL A 130 12.81 -25.99 -10.53
N ALA A 131 13.68 -26.99 -10.50
CA ALA A 131 13.31 -28.36 -10.12
C ALA A 131 14.29 -28.93 -9.09
N GLU A 132 13.80 -29.72 -8.14
CA GLU A 132 14.55 -30.39 -7.07
C GLU A 132 14.31 -31.91 -7.12
N ARG A 133 15.32 -32.74 -6.88
CA ARG A 133 15.15 -34.21 -6.79
C ARG A 133 14.26 -34.59 -5.59
N PHE A 134 13.21 -35.37 -5.86
CA PHE A 134 12.20 -35.74 -4.88
C PHE A 134 11.75 -37.20 -5.06
N TRP A 135 11.47 -37.91 -3.96
CA TRP A 135 11.00 -39.31 -3.95
C TRP A 135 9.63 -39.42 -3.25
N TRP A 136 8.82 -40.38 -3.69
CA TRP A 136 7.47 -40.61 -3.17
C TRP A 136 7.08 -42.09 -3.32
N ASN A 137 5.87 -42.47 -2.92
CA ASN A 137 5.39 -43.86 -3.02
C ASN A 137 4.33 -44.04 -4.11
N SER A 138 4.24 -45.27 -4.64
CA SER A 138 3.08 -45.73 -5.40
C SER A 138 2.30 -46.79 -4.62
N LEU A 139 0.98 -46.62 -4.57
CA LEU A 139 0.03 -47.67 -4.21
C LEU A 139 -0.09 -48.72 -5.33
N PRO A 140 -0.66 -49.92 -5.05
CA PRO A 140 -0.83 -51.00 -6.02
C PRO A 140 -1.80 -50.69 -7.19
N ASP A 141 -2.65 -49.68 -7.06
CA ASP A 141 -3.51 -49.16 -8.15
C ASP A 141 -2.74 -48.20 -9.10
N GLY A 142 -1.52 -47.81 -8.74
CA GLY A 142 -0.70 -46.84 -9.46
C GLY A 142 -0.92 -45.38 -9.04
N THR A 143 -1.68 -45.13 -7.96
CA THR A 143 -1.83 -43.81 -7.32
C THR A 143 -0.57 -43.46 -6.54
N TRP A 144 -0.17 -42.19 -6.55
CA TRP A 144 1.05 -41.72 -5.89
C TRP A 144 0.76 -40.94 -4.60
N ILE A 145 1.61 -41.08 -3.59
CA ILE A 145 1.48 -40.45 -2.27
C ILE A 145 2.84 -39.93 -1.78
N ASP A 146 2.88 -38.71 -1.25
CA ASP A 146 4.02 -38.14 -0.54
C ASP A 146 3.71 -38.04 0.96
N PHE A 147 4.35 -38.89 1.76
CA PHE A 147 4.22 -38.89 3.22
C PHE A 147 5.09 -37.82 3.93
N THR A 148 5.75 -36.93 3.19
CA THR A 148 6.60 -35.87 3.77
C THR A 148 5.75 -34.78 4.43
N PRO A 149 5.89 -34.52 5.74
CA PRO A 149 5.12 -33.48 6.41
C PRO A 149 5.44 -32.08 5.86
N ARG A 150 4.39 -31.30 5.62
CA ARG A 150 4.44 -29.91 5.13
C ARG A 150 3.57 -29.00 6.03
N PRO A 151 3.81 -27.67 6.06
CA PRO A 151 2.89 -26.72 6.67
C PRO A 151 1.51 -26.71 5.97
N ASP A 152 0.44 -26.45 6.73
CA ASP A 152 -0.95 -26.44 6.23
C ASP A 152 -1.21 -25.45 5.08
N THR A 153 -0.31 -24.49 4.88
CA THR A 153 -0.34 -23.50 3.79
C THR A 153 0.20 -24.01 2.45
N LEU A 154 0.68 -25.26 2.36
CA LEU A 154 1.40 -25.81 1.19
C LEU A 154 0.93 -27.23 0.80
N PRO A 155 -0.31 -27.40 0.30
CA PRO A 155 -0.94 -28.73 0.16
C PRO A 155 -0.42 -29.60 -1.00
N GLU A 156 -0.03 -29.02 -2.14
CA GLU A 156 0.21 -29.77 -3.39
C GLU A 156 1.54 -29.42 -4.09
N MET A 157 2.05 -30.35 -4.90
CA MET A 157 3.26 -30.17 -5.73
C MET A 157 3.07 -30.78 -7.12
N LEU A 158 3.71 -30.19 -8.13
CA LEU A 158 3.90 -30.78 -9.46
C LEU A 158 5.10 -31.74 -9.43
N LEU A 159 4.86 -33.04 -9.63
CA LEU A 159 5.90 -34.07 -9.65
C LEU A 159 6.07 -34.71 -11.05
N ALA A 160 7.32 -34.87 -11.48
CA ALA A 160 7.69 -35.53 -12.73
C ALA A 160 8.61 -36.73 -12.49
N GLU A 161 8.24 -37.91 -12.99
CA GLU A 161 9.07 -39.12 -12.93
C GLU A 161 10.26 -39.00 -13.89
N ALA A 162 11.46 -39.33 -13.40
CA ALA A 162 12.64 -39.45 -14.25
C ALA A 162 12.80 -40.90 -14.72
N VAL A 163 13.36 -41.08 -15.92
CA VAL A 163 13.95 -42.35 -16.39
C VAL A 163 15.44 -42.12 -16.60
N ASP A 164 16.23 -43.19 -16.58
CA ASP A 164 17.69 -43.20 -16.77
C ASP A 164 18.10 -42.48 -18.07
N GLY A 165 18.33 -41.18 -17.96
CA GLY A 165 18.31 -40.27 -19.11
C GLY A 165 17.74 -38.87 -18.82
N ALA A 166 17.74 -38.42 -17.56
CA ALA A 166 17.54 -37.01 -17.23
C ALA A 166 18.52 -36.11 -18.02
N PRO A 167 18.21 -34.81 -18.23
CA PRO A 167 19.07 -33.90 -19.00
C PRO A 167 20.52 -33.93 -18.49
N LYS A 168 21.43 -34.51 -19.29
CA LYS A 168 22.86 -34.65 -18.91
C LYS A 168 23.64 -33.34 -18.98
N ALA A 169 23.00 -32.26 -19.45
CA ALA A 169 23.50 -30.91 -19.33
C ALA A 169 23.21 -30.39 -17.91
N MET A 170 24.08 -30.77 -16.97
CA MET A 170 24.30 -29.99 -15.76
C MET A 170 25.04 -28.72 -16.16
N ASP A 171 24.30 -27.68 -16.53
CA ASP A 171 24.89 -26.34 -16.62
C ASP A 171 25.26 -25.91 -15.20
N ALA A 172 26.56 -25.83 -14.93
CA ALA A 172 27.08 -25.56 -13.60
C ALA A 172 26.49 -24.26 -13.05
N LEU A 173 25.83 -24.32 -11.88
CA LEU A 173 25.14 -23.18 -11.28
C LEU A 173 26.13 -22.02 -11.12
N SER A 174 25.85 -20.89 -11.80
CA SER A 174 26.60 -19.65 -11.63
C SER A 174 26.50 -19.17 -10.18
N SER A 175 27.43 -18.32 -9.73
CA SER A 175 27.42 -17.78 -8.35
C SER A 175 26.09 -17.11 -7.97
N ARG A 176 25.35 -16.55 -8.94
CA ARG A 176 23.98 -16.00 -8.74
C ARG A 176 22.96 -17.12 -8.51
N GLN A 177 22.99 -18.20 -9.28
CA GLN A 177 22.13 -19.37 -9.09
C GLN A 177 22.46 -20.13 -7.80
N GLN A 178 23.74 -20.21 -7.40
CA GLN A 178 24.16 -20.74 -6.10
C GLN A 178 23.60 -19.89 -4.95
N SER A 179 23.66 -18.55 -5.04
CA SER A 179 23.04 -17.65 -4.05
C SER A 179 21.53 -17.88 -3.92
N ILE A 180 20.82 -18.09 -5.04
CA ILE A 180 19.38 -18.41 -5.06
C ILE A 180 19.10 -19.76 -4.38
N MET A 181 19.86 -20.80 -4.72
CA MET A 181 19.80 -22.12 -4.07
C MET A 181 20.03 -22.01 -2.56
N LEU A 182 21.06 -21.28 -2.13
CA LEU A 182 21.37 -21.04 -0.71
C LEU A 182 20.24 -20.30 0.01
N SER A 183 19.59 -19.33 -0.64
CA SER A 183 18.43 -18.62 -0.09
C SER A 183 17.22 -19.55 0.09
N LEU A 184 16.92 -20.38 -0.91
CA LEU A 184 15.85 -21.38 -0.82
C LEU A 184 16.12 -22.40 0.30
N LEU A 185 17.36 -22.87 0.43
CA LEU A 185 17.77 -23.76 1.54
C LEU A 185 17.65 -23.05 2.90
N ALA A 186 18.09 -21.80 3.03
CA ALA A 186 18.00 -21.05 4.29
C ALA A 186 16.54 -20.76 4.72
N GLN A 187 15.65 -20.47 3.77
CA GLN A 187 14.22 -20.25 4.03
C GLN A 187 13.48 -21.56 4.38
N ARG A 188 13.93 -22.69 3.81
CA ARG A 188 13.34 -24.03 4.00
C ARG A 188 13.90 -24.77 5.24
N PHE A 189 15.13 -24.45 5.65
CA PHE A 189 15.79 -24.98 6.85
C PHE A 189 16.19 -23.85 7.84
N PRO A 190 15.26 -22.99 8.27
CA PRO A 190 15.57 -21.83 9.10
C PRO A 190 16.23 -22.25 10.42
N GLY A 191 17.37 -21.63 10.75
CA GLY A 191 18.14 -21.93 11.95
C GLY A 191 19.22 -23.02 11.80
N ARG A 192 19.54 -23.48 10.59
CA ARG A 192 20.76 -24.26 10.30
C ARG A 192 21.67 -23.50 9.34
N ALA A 193 22.96 -23.45 9.66
CA ALA A 193 23.97 -22.92 8.75
C ALA A 193 24.21 -23.91 7.60
N VAL A 194 24.23 -23.41 6.36
CA VAL A 194 24.81 -24.15 5.24
C VAL A 194 26.33 -24.19 5.44
N PRO A 195 27.05 -25.28 5.10
CA PRO A 195 28.49 -25.35 5.32
C PRO A 195 29.23 -24.26 4.54
N ALA A 196 30.01 -23.45 5.25
CA ALA A 196 31.10 -22.73 4.61
C ALA A 196 32.13 -23.76 4.12
N SER A 197 32.69 -23.55 2.92
CA SER A 197 33.74 -24.41 2.35
C SER A 197 34.92 -24.59 3.32
N GLU A 198 35.36 -25.82 3.54
CA GLU A 198 36.28 -26.23 4.62
C GLU A 198 37.53 -25.34 4.77
N LYS A 199 37.69 -24.70 5.94
CA LYS A 199 39.00 -24.41 6.58
C LYS A 199 38.92 -24.50 8.10
N SER A 200 39.00 -25.73 8.60
CA SER A 200 39.52 -26.16 9.94
C SER A 200 39.31 -25.26 11.18
N GLU A 201 38.41 -25.70 12.08
CA GLU A 201 38.55 -25.90 13.54
C GLU A 201 39.31 -24.89 14.47
N PRO A 202 38.99 -24.80 15.79
CA PRO A 202 37.75 -25.09 16.54
C PRO A 202 37.45 -23.93 17.57
N LYS A 203 36.80 -23.99 18.76
CA LYS A 203 35.96 -24.93 19.56
C LYS A 203 35.18 -24.14 20.66
N GLU A 204 33.98 -24.61 21.06
CA GLU A 204 33.30 -24.39 22.38
C GLU A 204 33.00 -22.93 22.89
N THR A 205 31.95 -22.61 23.65
CA THR A 205 30.85 -23.38 24.30
C THR A 205 29.48 -22.62 24.26
N LYS A 206 28.43 -23.14 24.92
CA LYS A 206 26.99 -22.77 24.87
C LYS A 206 26.36 -22.71 26.30
N PRO A 207 25.07 -22.40 26.56
CA PRO A 207 24.12 -21.39 25.99
C PRO A 207 23.14 -20.77 27.06
N ALA A 208 21.98 -20.26 26.62
CA ALA A 208 20.65 -20.19 27.30
C ALA A 208 20.33 -19.02 28.27
N ALA A 209 19.07 -18.56 28.43
CA ALA A 209 17.84 -18.64 27.59
C ALA A 209 16.69 -17.75 28.15
N SER A 210 15.73 -17.34 27.28
CA SER A 210 14.26 -17.18 27.53
C SER A 210 13.74 -16.25 28.67
N ALA A 211 12.58 -15.56 28.60
CA ALA A 211 11.49 -15.52 27.61
C ALA A 211 10.56 -14.29 27.82
N THR A 212 9.59 -14.13 26.90
CA THR A 212 8.26 -13.45 27.05
C THR A 212 8.16 -11.96 27.38
N SER A 213 7.29 -11.27 26.63
CA SER A 213 6.75 -9.93 26.89
C SER A 213 5.22 -9.93 26.71
N SER A 214 4.52 -8.92 27.23
CA SER A 214 3.05 -8.80 27.22
C SER A 214 2.56 -7.47 26.62
N THR A 215 1.40 -7.54 25.98
CA THR A 215 0.67 -6.46 25.28
C THR A 215 0.23 -5.27 26.15
N THR A 216 0.24 -4.05 25.57
CA THR A 216 -0.93 -3.13 25.58
C THR A 216 -0.82 -1.95 24.58
N THR A 217 -1.90 -1.78 23.80
CA THR A 217 -2.55 -0.54 23.25
C THR A 217 -1.77 0.75 22.91
N SER A 218 -2.19 1.39 21.82
CA SER A 218 -1.64 2.62 21.20
C SER A 218 -2.46 3.90 21.45
N SER A 219 -1.86 5.06 21.19
CA SER A 219 -2.55 6.32 20.87
C SER A 219 -1.73 7.13 19.85
N THR A 220 -2.37 8.03 19.13
CA THR A 220 -1.87 8.61 17.87
C THR A 220 -0.71 9.60 18.06
N LYS A 221 0.47 9.30 17.50
CA LYS A 221 1.54 10.27 17.20
C LYS A 221 2.22 9.93 15.88
N VAL A 222 2.43 10.95 15.04
CA VAL A 222 3.40 10.87 13.93
C VAL A 222 4.76 10.54 14.54
N THR A 223 5.35 9.42 14.14
CA THR A 223 6.56 8.87 14.78
C THR A 223 7.59 8.53 13.72
N THR A 224 8.75 9.19 13.80
CA THR A 224 9.96 8.90 13.05
C THR A 224 10.43 7.46 13.34
N LYS A 225 10.16 6.52 12.44
CA LYS A 225 10.58 5.12 12.57
C LYS A 225 12.01 4.91 12.07
N ILE A 226 12.98 5.49 12.76
CA ILE A 226 14.37 5.02 12.68
C ILE A 226 14.36 3.55 13.14
N GLN A 227 14.89 2.64 12.31
CA GLN A 227 14.74 1.20 12.56
C GLN A 227 15.56 0.76 13.78
N GLN A 228 14.86 0.32 14.84
CA GLN A 228 15.49 -0.36 15.96
C GLN A 228 16.12 -1.69 15.50
N SER A 229 17.44 -1.69 15.32
CA SER A 229 18.23 -2.91 15.27
C SER A 229 18.17 -3.59 16.63
N THR A 230 17.32 -4.60 16.79
CA THR A 230 17.07 -5.27 18.08
C THR A 230 18.16 -6.28 18.47
N LYS A 231 19.40 -5.79 18.55
CA LYS A 231 20.31 -6.21 19.62
C LYS A 231 20.39 -5.09 20.63
N ALA A 232 19.79 -5.31 21.80
CA ALA A 232 20.19 -4.54 22.97
C ALA A 232 21.66 -4.88 23.25
N SER A 233 22.56 -3.91 23.04
CA SER A 233 23.85 -3.92 23.73
C SER A 233 23.56 -4.08 25.23
N PRO A 234 24.35 -4.87 25.98
CA PRO A 234 24.20 -4.89 27.42
C PRO A 234 24.39 -3.46 27.94
N LYS A 235 23.56 -3.02 28.89
CA LYS A 235 23.92 -1.82 29.66
C LYS A 235 25.34 -2.02 30.23
N PRO A 236 26.16 -0.97 30.34
CA PRO A 236 27.49 -1.07 30.94
C PRO A 236 27.37 -1.40 32.44
N THR A 237 27.23 -2.68 32.77
CA THR A 237 27.01 -3.17 34.13
C THR A 237 28.34 -3.40 34.85
N GLY A 238 29.10 -2.31 35.02
CA GLY A 238 30.33 -2.28 35.81
C GLY A 238 30.59 -0.86 36.33
N PRO A 239 30.97 -0.67 37.60
CA PRO A 239 31.45 0.62 38.07
C PRO A 239 32.81 0.90 37.43
N ALA A 240 33.06 2.15 37.03
CA ALA A 240 34.24 2.51 36.23
C ALA A 240 35.55 1.99 36.86
N PRO A 241 36.60 1.70 36.05
CA PRO A 241 37.92 1.31 36.54
C PRO A 241 38.39 2.17 37.72
N ALA A 242 38.98 1.54 38.75
CA ALA A 242 39.30 2.24 40.01
C ALA A 242 40.25 3.45 39.81
N SER A 243 41.08 3.42 38.78
CA SER A 243 41.92 4.54 38.33
C SER A 243 41.13 5.71 37.75
N LEU A 244 40.01 5.46 37.05
CA LEU A 244 39.09 6.50 36.60
C LEU A 244 38.26 7.06 37.77
N ARG A 245 37.80 6.22 38.70
CA ARG A 245 37.12 6.69 39.93
C ARG A 245 38.01 7.57 40.83
N GLU A 246 39.31 7.30 40.88
CA GLU A 246 40.27 8.20 41.55
C GLU A 246 40.36 9.56 40.85
N LEU A 247 40.43 9.56 39.51
CA LEU A 247 40.39 10.79 38.71
C LEU A 247 39.06 11.54 38.90
N ALA A 248 37.92 10.85 38.93
CA ALA A 248 36.62 11.48 39.18
C ALA A 248 36.56 12.20 40.53
N ARG A 249 37.07 11.58 41.61
CA ARG A 249 37.20 12.24 42.93
C ARG A 249 38.17 13.43 42.93
N ARG A 250 39.23 13.40 42.13
CA ARG A 250 40.12 14.55 41.91
C ARG A 250 39.40 15.68 41.15
N ILE A 251 38.61 15.36 40.12
CA ILE A 251 37.78 16.32 39.38
C ILE A 251 36.70 16.95 40.27
N GLN A 252 36.04 16.16 41.13
CA GLN A 252 35.13 16.66 42.18
C GLN A 252 35.80 17.66 43.13
N SER A 253 37.15 17.60 43.27
CA SER A 253 37.97 18.53 44.06
C SER A 253 38.51 19.72 43.25
N GLY A 254 38.18 19.84 41.96
CA GLY A 254 38.62 20.91 41.06
C GLY A 254 39.96 20.68 40.35
N ASP A 255 40.46 19.45 40.33
CA ASP A 255 41.76 19.12 39.71
C ASP A 255 41.68 19.11 38.17
N VAL A 256 42.13 20.22 37.55
CA VAL A 256 42.18 20.38 36.09
C VAL A 256 43.09 19.37 35.40
N GLU A 257 44.11 18.86 36.10
CA GLU A 257 45.03 17.88 35.53
C GLU A 257 44.42 16.46 35.59
N ALA A 258 43.55 16.19 36.57
CA ALA A 258 42.70 15.01 36.53
C ALA A 258 41.71 15.03 35.36
N VAL A 259 41.18 16.19 34.98
CA VAL A 259 40.32 16.34 33.78
C VAL A 259 41.07 15.93 32.51
N ARG A 260 42.30 16.42 32.31
CA ARG A 260 43.13 16.04 31.13
C ARG A 260 43.47 14.55 31.12
N GLN A 261 43.87 14.01 32.28
CA GLN A 261 44.17 12.58 32.46
C GLN A 261 42.93 11.69 32.29
N MET A 262 41.73 12.26 32.38
CA MET A 262 40.47 11.58 32.08
C MET A 262 40.14 11.66 30.59
N GLU A 263 40.20 12.83 29.96
CA GLU A 263 40.03 13.02 28.50
C GLU A 263 40.98 12.10 27.70
N GLU A 264 42.24 11.97 28.10
CA GLU A 264 43.20 11.07 27.45
C GLU A 264 42.82 9.59 27.55
N LYS A 265 42.20 9.17 28.68
CA LYS A 265 41.86 7.77 28.96
C LYS A 265 40.51 7.32 28.40
N LEU A 266 39.62 8.26 28.11
CA LEU A 266 38.28 8.02 27.58
C LEU A 266 38.22 8.14 26.05
N ARG A 267 39.29 8.63 25.41
CA ARG A 267 39.35 8.94 23.98
C ARG A 267 39.09 7.69 23.12
N GLY A 268 37.88 7.59 22.58
CA GLY A 268 37.43 6.47 21.74
C GLY A 268 36.88 5.27 22.51
N ASP A 269 36.49 5.46 23.78
CA ASP A 269 35.83 4.44 24.60
C ASP A 269 34.52 4.98 25.18
N ASP A 270 33.48 5.00 24.33
CA ASP A 270 32.13 5.46 24.65
C ASP A 270 31.52 4.71 25.85
N GLU A 271 31.88 3.43 26.06
CA GLU A 271 31.39 2.65 27.19
C GLU A 271 31.97 3.18 28.51
N LEU A 272 33.28 3.48 28.55
CA LEU A 272 33.89 4.15 29.70
C LEU A 272 33.35 5.57 29.91
N CYS A 273 33.01 6.31 28.84
CA CYS A 273 32.35 7.61 28.94
C CYS A 273 30.98 7.53 29.64
N VAL A 274 30.16 6.52 29.32
CA VAL A 274 28.90 6.29 30.03
C VAL A 274 29.15 5.85 31.48
N GLN A 275 30.09 4.92 31.72
CA GLN A 275 30.40 4.44 33.08
C GLN A 275 30.90 5.56 34.02
N ILE A 276 31.61 6.56 33.50
CA ILE A 276 32.27 7.60 34.31
C ILE A 276 31.41 8.84 34.56
N ALA A 277 30.41 9.12 33.73
CA ALA A 277 29.49 10.24 33.94
C ALA A 277 28.71 10.06 35.26
N SER A 278 28.14 8.86 35.45
CA SER A 278 27.39 8.44 36.64
C SER A 278 28.23 8.38 37.94
N GLU A 279 29.55 8.60 37.88
CA GLU A 279 30.40 8.85 39.06
C GLU A 279 30.31 10.32 39.52
N GLY A 280 29.28 11.07 39.07
CA GLY A 280 28.92 12.39 39.57
C GLY A 280 29.73 13.54 39.00
N LEU A 281 30.17 13.45 37.74
CA LEU A 281 31.02 14.46 37.10
C LEU A 281 30.28 15.74 36.68
N ALA A 282 28.97 15.69 36.48
CA ALA A 282 28.18 16.80 35.92
C ALA A 282 28.34 18.12 36.70
N THR A 283 28.12 18.12 38.02
CA THR A 283 28.22 19.35 38.84
C THR A 283 29.67 19.88 38.96
N PRO A 284 30.70 19.04 39.18
CA PRO A 284 32.10 19.45 39.09
C PRO A 284 32.45 20.12 37.75
N LEU A 285 32.13 19.49 36.61
CA LEU A 285 32.47 20.03 35.29
C LEU A 285 31.71 21.33 35.01
N SER A 286 30.41 21.39 35.33
CA SER A 286 29.58 22.60 35.20
C SER A 286 30.14 23.78 36.00
N LYS A 287 30.69 23.52 37.19
CA LYS A 287 31.39 24.53 38.00
C LYS A 287 32.74 24.93 37.39
N MET A 288 33.48 23.97 36.82
CA MET A 288 34.78 24.21 36.18
C MET A 288 34.66 24.96 34.84
N LEU A 289 33.50 24.92 34.16
CA LEU A 289 33.17 25.84 33.06
C LEU A 289 33.15 27.32 33.49
N GLY A 290 32.95 27.61 34.78
CA GLY A 290 32.93 28.96 35.34
C GLY A 290 34.31 29.55 35.73
N ASP A 291 35.40 28.76 35.70
CA ASP A 291 36.77 29.27 35.89
C ASP A 291 37.58 29.17 34.60
N SER A 292 37.98 30.33 34.09
CA SER A 292 38.97 30.56 33.03
C SER A 292 40.16 29.58 32.96
N LYS A 293 40.63 29.05 34.09
CA LYS A 293 41.78 28.12 34.16
C LYS A 293 41.42 26.66 33.91
N SER A 294 40.15 26.29 34.06
CA SER A 294 39.65 24.93 33.89
C SER A 294 38.63 24.78 32.76
N GLN A 295 38.02 25.89 32.33
CA GLN A 295 36.94 25.99 31.37
C GLN A 295 37.17 25.19 30.08
N GLU A 296 38.34 25.32 29.44
CA GLU A 296 38.67 24.56 28.22
C GLU A 296 38.69 23.04 28.45
N ALA A 297 39.36 22.57 29.51
CA ALA A 297 39.47 21.15 29.81
C ALA A 297 38.12 20.55 30.22
N ALA A 298 37.35 21.30 31.02
CA ALA A 298 36.01 20.90 31.43
C ALA A 298 35.05 20.81 30.25
N LEU A 299 35.13 21.74 29.29
CA LEU A 299 34.32 21.76 28.08
C LEU A 299 34.67 20.60 27.13
N LYS A 300 35.97 20.31 26.93
CA LYS A 300 36.42 19.16 26.13
C LYS A 300 35.97 17.82 26.69
N LEU A 301 36.11 17.63 28.01
CA LEU A 301 35.61 16.41 28.65
C LEU A 301 34.08 16.35 28.63
N MET A 302 33.37 17.46 28.83
CA MET A 302 31.91 17.49 28.74
C MET A 302 31.42 17.12 27.33
N LEU A 303 32.04 17.65 26.28
CA LEU A 303 31.75 17.31 24.89
C LEU A 303 31.90 15.79 24.67
N MET A 304 33.09 15.24 24.94
CA MET A 304 33.39 13.80 24.82
C MET A 304 32.40 12.90 25.57
N LEU A 305 31.98 13.29 26.78
CA LEU A 305 30.96 12.55 27.55
C LEU A 305 29.59 12.64 26.89
N THR A 306 29.20 13.81 26.36
CA THR A 306 27.90 13.98 25.69
C THR A 306 27.85 13.34 24.29
N ASP A 307 28.94 13.30 23.54
CA ASP A 307 29.04 12.58 22.25
C ASP A 307 28.77 11.09 22.46
N ALA A 308 29.46 10.48 23.44
CA ALA A 308 29.20 9.11 23.88
C ALA A 308 27.80 8.91 24.50
N GLY A 309 27.13 10.00 24.91
CA GLY A 309 25.73 9.97 25.32
C GLY A 309 24.78 9.81 24.14
N VAL A 310 25.10 10.44 22.99
CA VAL A 310 24.34 10.33 21.73
C VAL A 310 24.50 8.94 21.10
N THR A 311 25.70 8.34 21.17
CA THR A 311 25.95 7.01 20.57
C THR A 311 25.41 5.83 21.39
N GLN A 312 24.95 6.05 22.64
CA GLN A 312 24.57 4.98 23.58
C GLN A 312 23.09 5.08 24.01
N PRO A 313 22.17 4.34 23.38
CA PRO A 313 20.73 4.43 23.66
C PRO A 313 20.35 4.18 25.13
N GLY A 314 19.62 5.12 25.72
CA GLY A 314 19.20 5.06 27.13
C GLY A 314 20.27 5.49 28.14
N SER A 315 21.32 6.18 27.66
CA SER A 315 22.22 7.02 28.46
C SER A 315 21.47 8.24 29.02
N ASP A 316 21.80 8.67 30.25
CA ASP A 316 21.21 9.83 30.91
C ASP A 316 22.18 11.03 31.05
N ILE A 317 23.39 10.94 30.46
CA ILE A 317 24.44 11.98 30.54
C ILE A 317 23.91 13.39 30.23
N GLY A 318 23.13 13.57 29.17
CA GLY A 318 22.57 14.88 28.83
C GLY A 318 21.69 15.46 29.94
N THR A 319 20.89 14.60 30.57
CA THR A 319 20.03 14.96 31.71
C THR A 319 20.85 15.20 32.98
N GLU A 320 21.92 14.41 33.24
CA GLU A 320 22.86 14.66 34.33
C GLU A 320 23.58 16.01 34.18
N MET A 321 24.08 16.35 32.99
CA MET A 321 24.78 17.61 32.72
C MET A 321 23.86 18.83 32.89
N ILE A 322 22.59 18.73 32.49
CA ILE A 322 21.58 19.77 32.77
C ILE A 322 21.34 19.88 34.28
N ALA A 323 21.14 18.76 34.98
CA ALA A 323 20.91 18.74 36.43
C ALA A 323 22.12 19.24 37.25
N GLY A 324 23.35 19.02 36.75
CA GLY A 324 24.59 19.55 37.30
C GLY A 324 24.80 21.05 37.07
N GLY A 325 23.95 21.69 36.24
CA GLY A 325 23.95 23.12 35.99
C GLY A 325 24.85 23.59 34.85
N ALA A 326 25.08 22.77 33.82
CA ALA A 326 25.95 23.14 32.70
C ALA A 326 25.38 24.28 31.83
N VAL A 327 24.05 24.28 31.61
CA VAL A 327 23.39 25.13 30.58
C VAL A 327 23.64 26.63 30.74
N PRO A 328 23.61 27.25 31.94
CA PRO A 328 23.93 28.67 32.09
C PRO A 328 25.35 29.04 31.65
N SER A 329 26.34 28.21 31.97
CA SER A 329 27.75 28.41 31.58
C SER A 329 27.97 28.19 30.09
N LEU A 330 27.36 27.14 29.51
CA LEU A 330 27.38 26.89 28.06
C LEU A 330 26.75 28.06 27.28
N ARG A 331 25.64 28.61 27.77
CA ARG A 331 24.96 29.78 27.17
C ARG A 331 25.82 31.05 27.21
N GLU A 332 26.64 31.24 28.24
CA GLU A 332 27.61 32.33 28.30
C GLU A 332 28.76 32.10 27.28
N LEU A 333 29.24 30.86 27.19
CA LEU A 333 30.31 30.47 26.26
C LEU A 333 29.93 30.59 24.77
N LEU A 334 28.65 30.47 24.41
CA LEU A 334 28.15 30.82 23.07
C LEU A 334 28.42 32.30 22.69
N SER A 335 28.71 33.17 23.65
CA SER A 335 29.11 34.58 23.44
C SER A 335 30.60 34.85 23.74
N SER A 336 31.41 33.80 23.88
CA SER A 336 32.87 33.90 24.04
C SER A 336 33.53 34.57 22.84
N SER A 337 34.68 35.23 23.04
CA SER A 337 35.54 35.71 21.94
C SER A 337 36.45 34.61 21.36
N ASN A 338 36.36 33.39 21.87
CA ASN A 338 37.06 32.22 21.34
C ASN A 338 36.08 31.31 20.58
N GLU A 339 36.22 31.23 19.25
CA GLU A 339 35.34 30.45 18.37
C GLU A 339 35.28 28.97 18.78
N ALA A 340 36.40 28.37 19.22
CA ALA A 340 36.43 26.98 19.68
C ALA A 340 35.56 26.75 20.94
N PHE A 341 35.35 27.78 21.78
CA PHE A 341 34.42 27.68 22.92
C PHE A 341 32.96 27.84 22.48
N GLN A 342 32.69 28.63 21.43
CA GLN A 342 31.36 28.74 20.84
C GLN A 342 30.95 27.41 20.21
N GLU A 343 31.83 26.85 19.37
CA GLU A 343 31.73 25.56 18.68
C GLU A 343 31.44 24.41 19.66
N MET A 344 32.36 24.14 20.60
CA MET A 344 32.18 23.05 21.56
C MET A 344 30.94 23.25 22.45
N SER A 345 30.56 24.49 22.78
CA SER A 345 29.35 24.74 23.59
C SER A 345 28.07 24.52 22.81
N ALA A 346 28.05 24.84 21.51
CA ALA A 346 26.91 24.57 20.65
C ALA A 346 26.75 23.05 20.41
N ALA A 347 27.85 22.33 20.12
CA ALA A 347 27.86 20.87 19.98
C ALA A 347 27.33 20.18 21.25
N VAL A 348 27.86 20.52 22.44
CA VAL A 348 27.34 20.04 23.72
C VAL A 348 25.83 20.31 23.84
N LEU A 349 25.37 21.55 23.63
CA LEU A 349 23.95 21.90 23.77
C LEU A 349 23.03 21.12 22.79
N GLY A 350 23.53 20.73 21.61
CA GLY A 350 22.85 19.82 20.70
C GLY A 350 22.74 18.41 21.27
N ASN A 351 23.87 17.83 21.71
CA ASN A 351 23.92 16.51 22.34
C ASN A 351 22.99 16.41 23.55
N LEU A 352 22.87 17.48 24.37
CA LEU A 352 21.95 17.50 25.54
C LEU A 352 20.47 17.28 25.17
N CYS A 353 20.07 17.58 23.93
CA CYS A 353 18.68 17.48 23.45
C CYS A 353 18.40 16.30 22.51
N HIS A 354 19.42 15.54 22.11
CA HIS A 354 19.26 14.39 21.22
C HIS A 354 18.23 13.39 21.80
N GLU A 355 17.17 13.14 21.05
CA GLU A 355 16.03 12.27 21.42
C GLU A 355 15.33 12.57 22.77
N SER A 356 15.51 13.74 23.40
CA SER A 356 14.91 14.08 24.71
C SER A 356 14.07 15.36 24.72
N PRO A 357 12.73 15.25 24.60
CA PRO A 357 11.81 16.39 24.70
C PRO A 357 11.89 17.13 26.04
N GLU A 358 12.12 16.43 27.14
CA GLU A 358 12.27 17.05 28.46
C GLU A 358 13.52 17.92 28.54
N ASN A 359 14.56 17.65 27.75
CA ASN A 359 15.75 18.48 27.67
C ASN A 359 15.58 19.62 26.66
N GLN A 360 14.86 19.39 25.55
CA GLN A 360 14.44 20.44 24.62
C GLN A 360 13.68 21.58 25.35
N ASP A 361 12.71 21.25 26.21
CA ASP A 361 11.97 22.24 27.02
C ASP A 361 12.90 22.95 28.04
N LYS A 362 13.76 22.23 28.78
CA LYS A 362 14.69 22.85 29.76
C LYS A 362 15.67 23.83 29.10
N LEU A 363 16.17 23.51 27.90
CA LEU A 363 17.05 24.41 27.16
C LEU A 363 16.28 25.62 26.62
N ALA A 364 15.03 25.45 26.19
CA ALA A 364 14.14 26.55 25.83
C ALA A 364 13.94 27.53 27.01
N GLU A 365 13.61 27.01 28.20
CA GLU A 365 13.45 27.80 29.44
C GLU A 365 14.75 28.52 29.84
N ALA A 366 15.92 27.93 29.60
CA ALA A 366 17.21 28.56 29.80
C ALA A 366 17.53 29.70 28.80
N GLY A 367 16.68 29.92 27.78
CA GLY A 367 16.79 31.05 26.85
C GLY A 367 17.93 30.92 25.82
N ILE A 368 18.35 29.70 25.50
CA ILE A 368 19.50 29.43 24.61
C ILE A 368 19.23 29.75 23.13
N PHE A 369 17.97 29.74 22.67
CA PHE A 369 17.62 29.92 21.25
C PHE A 369 18.22 31.18 20.63
N GLY A 370 18.12 32.33 21.31
CA GLY A 370 18.65 33.59 20.81
C GLY A 370 20.16 33.52 20.54
N LYS A 371 20.90 32.79 21.37
CA LYS A 371 22.36 32.63 21.24
C LYS A 371 22.75 31.67 20.13
N LEU A 372 22.04 30.57 19.93
CA LEU A 372 22.26 29.72 18.75
C LEU A 372 21.92 30.46 17.45
N VAL A 373 20.81 31.22 17.43
CA VAL A 373 20.41 32.00 16.25
C VAL A 373 21.34 33.19 15.99
N GLU A 374 21.92 33.82 17.02
CA GLU A 374 23.06 34.75 16.84
C GLU A 374 24.24 34.02 16.18
N LEU A 375 24.63 32.86 16.70
CA LEU A 375 25.83 32.10 16.30
C LEU A 375 25.78 31.52 14.87
N LEU A 376 24.59 31.31 14.29
CA LEU A 376 24.40 31.01 12.87
C LEU A 376 24.98 32.07 11.89
N SER A 377 25.51 33.19 12.38
CA SER A 377 26.23 34.21 11.57
C SER A 377 27.69 34.43 12.01
N SER A 378 28.29 33.45 12.68
CA SER A 378 29.69 33.48 13.14
C SER A 378 30.64 32.70 12.19
N GLY A 379 31.77 32.22 12.71
CA GLY A 379 32.69 31.34 11.98
C GLY A 379 32.02 30.03 11.52
N ALA A 380 32.56 29.42 10.47
CA ALA A 380 31.89 28.33 9.75
C ALA A 380 31.55 27.10 10.61
N THR A 381 32.44 26.71 11.54
CA THR A 381 32.21 25.59 12.46
C THR A 381 31.23 25.94 13.57
N ALA A 382 31.37 27.11 14.21
CA ALA A 382 30.43 27.57 15.23
C ALA A 382 28.99 27.76 14.68
N ALA A 383 28.84 28.15 13.41
CA ALA A 383 27.55 28.18 12.73
C ALA A 383 27.01 26.77 12.39
N GLN A 384 27.87 25.82 12.01
CA GLN A 384 27.53 24.41 11.78
C GLN A 384 27.01 23.74 13.07
N GLU A 385 27.68 23.95 14.21
CA GLU A 385 27.26 23.38 15.50
C GLU A 385 26.01 24.09 16.05
N ALA A 386 25.84 25.40 15.78
CA ALA A 386 24.59 26.10 16.08
C ALA A 386 23.39 25.51 15.31
N ALA A 387 23.59 25.08 14.06
CA ALA A 387 22.58 24.41 13.26
C ALA A 387 22.29 22.98 13.78
N TYR A 388 23.31 22.20 14.17
CA TYR A 388 23.15 20.90 14.83
C TYR A 388 22.31 21.01 16.12
N ALA A 389 22.60 22.00 16.96
CA ALA A 389 21.83 22.24 18.17
C ALA A 389 20.37 22.64 17.86
N ILE A 390 20.16 23.54 16.89
CA ILE A 390 18.81 23.96 16.46
C ILE A 390 18.01 22.79 15.88
N TRP A 391 18.63 21.88 15.12
CA TRP A 391 18.01 20.65 14.65
C TRP A 391 17.52 19.80 15.83
N ASN A 392 18.41 19.41 16.74
CA ASN A 392 18.06 18.59 17.92
C ASN A 392 17.01 19.25 18.83
N LEU A 393 16.97 20.58 18.91
CA LEU A 393 15.96 21.34 19.66
C LEU A 393 14.57 21.37 19.01
N THR A 394 14.45 21.00 17.73
CA THR A 394 13.20 21.11 16.95
C THR A 394 12.64 19.77 16.48
N VAL A 395 13.38 18.66 16.62
CA VAL A 395 12.87 17.30 16.34
C VAL A 395 11.59 17.03 17.13
N GLY A 396 10.46 17.02 16.42
CA GLY A 396 9.13 16.77 16.98
C GLY A 396 8.55 17.89 17.86
N HIS A 397 9.22 19.04 17.96
CA HIS A 397 8.94 20.06 18.98
C HIS A 397 8.45 21.39 18.39
N GLU A 398 7.20 21.38 17.92
CA GLU A 398 6.52 22.51 17.25
C GLU A 398 6.79 23.87 17.91
N LYS A 399 6.59 23.98 19.24
CA LYS A 399 6.83 25.23 20.01
C LYS A 399 8.25 25.80 19.85
N ASN A 400 9.25 24.93 19.71
CA ASN A 400 10.66 25.34 19.57
C ASN A 400 10.92 25.78 18.14
N SER A 401 10.42 25.03 17.15
CA SER A 401 10.45 25.42 15.72
C SER A 401 9.88 26.81 15.54
N ASP A 402 8.74 27.06 16.21
CA ASP A 402 7.98 28.32 16.19
C ASP A 402 8.73 29.48 16.87
N ALA A 403 9.35 29.23 18.04
CA ALA A 403 10.16 30.23 18.74
C ALA A 403 11.47 30.57 18.00
N ILE A 404 12.16 29.57 17.47
CA ILE A 404 13.43 29.71 16.73
C ILE A 404 13.18 30.39 15.37
N ALA A 405 12.08 30.08 14.68
CA ALA A 405 11.67 30.78 13.47
C ALA A 405 11.43 32.27 13.70
N ARG A 406 10.70 32.63 14.78
CA ARG A 406 10.45 34.03 15.17
C ARG A 406 11.72 34.82 15.54
N LEU A 407 12.79 34.14 15.94
CA LEU A 407 14.10 34.76 16.20
C LEU A 407 14.91 35.01 14.92
N GLY A 408 14.43 34.59 13.75
CA GLY A 408 15.09 34.84 12.46
C GLY A 408 16.13 33.77 12.08
N ALA A 409 15.97 32.53 12.56
CA ALA A 409 16.86 31.42 12.19
C ALA A 409 16.82 31.08 10.69
N VAL A 410 15.62 31.07 10.08
CA VAL A 410 15.39 30.54 8.73
C VAL A 410 16.28 31.19 7.65
N PRO A 411 16.39 32.54 7.53
CA PRO A 411 17.29 33.14 6.55
C PRO A 411 18.77 32.76 6.77
N LYS A 412 19.21 32.63 8.03
CA LYS A 412 20.59 32.27 8.35
C LYS A 412 20.90 30.81 8.01
N LEU A 413 19.97 29.89 8.29
CA LEU A 413 20.08 28.49 7.86
C LEU A 413 20.07 28.38 6.33
N ALA A 414 19.24 29.17 5.64
CA ALA A 414 19.21 29.23 4.18
C ALA A 414 20.50 29.80 3.56
N ASP A 415 21.21 30.68 4.27
CA ASP A 415 22.57 31.10 3.90
C ASP A 415 23.61 30.02 4.22
N LEU A 416 23.48 29.29 5.33
CA LEU A 416 24.38 28.21 5.72
C LEU A 416 24.33 27.01 4.75
N LEU A 417 23.18 26.73 4.11
CA LEU A 417 23.07 25.78 2.99
C LEU A 417 24.02 26.09 1.82
N LYS A 418 24.56 27.31 1.72
CA LYS A 418 25.46 27.76 0.63
C LYS A 418 26.96 27.57 0.98
N ASN A 419 27.26 27.02 2.16
CA ASN A 419 28.60 26.65 2.59
C ASN A 419 29.15 25.47 1.75
N THR A 420 30.46 25.24 1.76
CA THR A 420 31.13 24.09 1.11
C THR A 420 31.44 22.94 2.06
N SER A 421 31.11 23.05 3.36
CA SER A 421 31.12 21.92 4.30
C SER A 421 29.81 21.13 4.19
N ASP A 422 29.90 19.84 3.86
CA ASP A 422 28.73 18.95 3.80
C ASP A 422 28.02 18.85 5.16
N ILE A 423 28.77 18.79 6.27
CA ILE A 423 28.21 18.79 7.64
C ILE A 423 27.41 20.07 7.91
N ALA A 424 27.88 21.23 7.41
CA ALA A 424 27.15 22.49 7.53
C ALA A 424 25.88 22.52 6.67
N GLN A 425 25.90 21.89 5.49
CA GLN A 425 24.72 21.74 4.64
C GLN A 425 23.70 20.76 5.26
N GLU A 426 24.16 19.63 5.80
CA GLU A 426 23.33 18.64 6.49
C GLU A 426 22.64 19.27 7.70
N ASN A 427 23.42 19.85 8.63
CA ASN A 427 22.88 20.47 9.83
C ASN A 427 21.89 21.60 9.51
N ALA A 428 22.17 22.40 8.47
CA ALA A 428 21.25 23.44 8.02
C ALA A 428 19.97 22.86 7.39
N ALA A 429 20.06 21.80 6.59
CA ALA A 429 18.92 21.13 5.98
C ALA A 429 18.05 20.39 7.01
N GLY A 430 18.65 19.71 7.99
CA GLY A 430 17.96 19.05 9.10
C GLY A 430 17.27 20.06 10.02
N ALA A 431 17.97 21.13 10.39
CA ALA A 431 17.39 22.24 11.13
C ALA A 431 16.17 22.85 10.40
N LEU A 432 16.28 23.10 9.09
CA LEU A 432 15.15 23.59 8.29
C LEU A 432 14.02 22.57 8.21
N MET A 433 14.31 21.28 8.01
CA MET A 433 13.33 20.18 7.95
C MET A 433 12.45 20.15 9.21
N HIS A 434 13.03 20.23 10.41
CA HIS A 434 12.26 20.18 11.65
C HIS A 434 11.66 21.54 12.05
N ILE A 435 12.25 22.65 11.59
CA ILE A 435 11.64 23.98 11.70
C ILE A 435 10.38 24.11 10.83
N THR A 436 10.23 23.33 9.74
CA THR A 436 9.01 23.36 8.89
C THR A 436 7.70 23.03 9.60
N MET A 437 7.70 22.56 10.87
CA MET A 437 6.46 22.44 11.65
C MET A 437 5.75 23.80 11.80
N SER A 438 6.50 24.90 11.91
CA SER A 438 5.95 26.26 11.99
C SER A 438 5.53 26.79 10.61
N ALA A 439 4.32 27.36 10.50
CA ALA A 439 3.79 27.89 9.24
C ALA A 439 4.53 29.16 8.79
N GLU A 440 4.86 30.04 9.74
CA GLU A 440 5.71 31.21 9.54
C GLU A 440 7.09 30.81 8.98
N ALA A 441 7.63 29.68 9.43
CA ALA A 441 8.89 29.17 8.93
C ALA A 441 8.81 28.68 7.48
N ARG A 442 7.79 27.90 7.11
CA ARG A 442 7.56 27.47 5.73
C ARG A 442 7.43 28.67 4.79
N ALA A 443 6.67 29.68 5.21
CA ALA A 443 6.53 30.94 4.49
C ALA A 443 7.83 31.77 4.43
N ALA A 444 8.76 31.62 5.38
CA ALA A 444 10.08 32.25 5.34
C ALA A 444 11.05 31.50 4.41
N ILE A 445 11.02 30.15 4.39
CA ILE A 445 11.88 29.27 3.59
C ILE A 445 11.78 29.57 2.08
N SER A 446 10.55 29.71 1.55
CA SER A 446 10.34 30.13 0.15
C SER A 446 10.83 31.58 -0.07
N LYS A 447 10.49 32.52 0.83
CA LYS A 447 10.89 33.94 0.71
C LYS A 447 12.40 34.19 0.74
N CYS A 448 13.18 33.35 1.42
CA CYS A 448 14.65 33.44 1.41
C CYS A 448 15.33 32.54 0.35
N ASN A 449 14.56 32.04 -0.63
CA ASN A 449 15.06 31.25 -1.77
C ASN A 449 15.82 29.99 -1.32
N ALA A 450 15.35 29.34 -0.25
CA ALA A 450 15.95 28.09 0.25
C ALA A 450 15.52 26.87 -0.59
N ILE A 451 14.29 26.86 -1.13
CA ILE A 451 13.75 25.75 -1.94
C ILE A 451 14.66 25.40 -3.13
N PRO A 452 15.11 26.35 -3.99
CA PRO A 452 16.06 26.05 -5.06
C PRO A 452 17.35 25.36 -4.59
N LYS A 453 17.91 25.79 -3.45
CA LYS A 453 19.13 25.17 -2.90
C LYS A 453 18.84 23.79 -2.30
N LEU A 454 17.72 23.58 -1.64
CA LEU A 454 17.29 22.25 -1.20
C LEU A 454 17.12 21.29 -2.39
N CYS A 455 16.59 21.75 -3.53
CA CYS A 455 16.51 20.96 -4.76
C CYS A 455 17.89 20.66 -5.38
N GLU A 456 18.83 21.60 -5.30
CA GLU A 456 20.23 21.41 -5.71
C GLU A 456 20.96 20.35 -4.84
N LEU A 457 20.70 20.33 -3.53
CA LEU A 457 21.28 19.37 -2.58
C LEU A 457 20.78 17.92 -2.74
N LEU A 458 19.80 17.68 -3.62
CA LEU A 458 19.39 16.31 -4.00
C LEU A 458 20.31 15.66 -5.06
N GLN A 459 21.24 16.40 -5.65
CA GLN A 459 22.08 15.86 -6.72
C GLN A 459 23.07 14.80 -6.20
N PRO A 460 23.36 13.71 -6.94
CA PRO A 460 24.31 12.66 -6.55
C PRO A 460 25.79 13.10 -6.39
N SER A 461 26.06 14.40 -6.40
CA SER A 461 27.35 15.03 -6.10
C SER A 461 27.49 15.47 -4.63
N TYR A 462 26.42 15.38 -3.85
CA TYR A 462 26.38 15.67 -2.42
C TYR A 462 26.30 14.36 -1.62
N GLU A 463 26.76 14.39 -0.36
CA GLU A 463 26.76 13.20 0.49
C GLU A 463 25.32 12.68 0.80
N PRO A 464 25.15 11.37 1.05
CA PRO A 464 23.86 10.75 1.34
C PRO A 464 23.07 11.43 2.47
N GLU A 465 23.78 11.89 3.50
CA GLU A 465 23.23 12.52 4.69
C GLU A 465 22.61 13.89 4.35
N VAL A 466 23.35 14.74 3.63
CA VAL A 466 22.88 16.06 3.13
C VAL A 466 21.64 15.90 2.28
N SER A 467 21.67 14.99 1.30
CA SER A 467 20.56 14.74 0.38
C SER A 467 19.35 14.09 1.07
N THR A 468 19.55 13.34 2.15
CA THR A 468 18.47 12.84 3.03
C THR A 468 17.72 13.99 3.69
N GLN A 469 18.43 14.91 4.37
CA GLN A 469 17.77 16.04 5.05
C GLN A 469 17.10 16.99 4.06
N ALA A 470 17.71 17.23 2.91
CA ALA A 470 17.12 18.02 1.83
C ALA A 470 15.80 17.40 1.30
N ALA A 471 15.76 16.07 1.09
CA ALA A 471 14.53 15.38 0.70
C ALA A 471 13.43 15.47 1.76
N GLY A 472 13.79 15.37 3.05
CA GLY A 472 12.84 15.50 4.17
C GLY A 472 12.26 16.91 4.32
N ALA A 473 13.08 17.96 4.14
CA ALA A 473 12.60 19.34 4.10
C ALA A 473 11.63 19.56 2.92
N LEU A 474 11.94 19.04 1.73
CA LEU A 474 11.09 19.15 0.54
C LEU A 474 9.79 18.35 0.65
N LEU A 475 9.80 17.19 1.30
CA LEU A 475 8.59 16.42 1.68
C LEU A 475 7.62 17.29 2.49
N ASN A 476 8.12 17.96 3.53
CA ASN A 476 7.30 18.80 4.41
C ASN A 476 6.79 20.07 3.71
N LEU A 477 7.57 20.66 2.81
CA LEU A 477 7.13 21.83 2.03
C LEU A 477 6.10 21.46 0.97
N ALA A 478 6.26 20.31 0.31
CA ALA A 478 5.32 19.79 -0.68
C ALA A 478 3.96 19.35 -0.09
N SER A 479 3.87 19.10 1.22
CA SER A 479 2.61 18.75 1.88
C SER A 479 1.75 19.96 2.27
N ASP A 480 2.34 21.15 2.42
CA ASP A 480 1.69 22.32 3.00
C ASP A 480 0.83 23.12 2.01
N CYS A 481 1.35 23.41 0.80
CA CYS A 481 0.58 24.11 -0.22
C CYS A 481 1.01 23.79 -1.66
N SER A 482 0.10 24.02 -2.61
CA SER A 482 0.34 23.79 -4.04
C SER A 482 1.49 24.61 -4.61
N ASP A 483 1.82 25.74 -3.99
CA ASP A 483 2.71 26.73 -4.61
C ASP A 483 4.17 26.45 -4.28
N TYR A 484 4.47 25.93 -3.07
CA TYR A 484 5.76 25.29 -2.79
C TYR A 484 5.94 24.03 -3.63
N ALA A 485 4.91 23.21 -3.81
CA ALA A 485 4.98 22.03 -4.69
C ALA A 485 5.35 22.40 -6.15
N LYS A 486 4.75 23.47 -6.69
CA LYS A 486 5.11 24.03 -8.01
C LYS A 486 6.53 24.60 -8.04
N GLU A 487 6.96 25.30 -6.98
CA GLU A 487 8.33 25.82 -6.85
C GLU A 487 9.36 24.68 -6.88
N ILE A 488 9.09 23.57 -6.18
CA ILE A 488 9.95 22.38 -6.12
C ILE A 488 10.02 21.67 -7.49
N VAL A 489 8.88 21.55 -8.20
CA VAL A 489 8.84 21.00 -9.57
C VAL A 489 9.61 21.90 -10.55
N ALA A 490 9.43 23.22 -10.47
CA ALA A 490 10.12 24.18 -11.34
C ALA A 490 11.66 24.16 -11.15
N ASN A 491 12.13 23.77 -9.96
CA ASN A 491 13.55 23.55 -9.67
C ASN A 491 14.04 22.11 -10.00
N ASN A 492 13.30 21.38 -10.84
CA ASN A 492 13.66 20.08 -11.43
C ASN A 492 13.85 18.92 -10.43
N ALA A 493 13.30 19.02 -9.21
CA ALA A 493 13.53 18.04 -8.14
C ALA A 493 13.07 16.59 -8.45
N ILE A 494 12.12 16.40 -9.38
CA ILE A 494 11.51 15.09 -9.67
C ILE A 494 12.56 14.02 -10.04
N GLY A 495 13.52 14.35 -10.90
CA GLY A 495 14.58 13.41 -11.30
C GLY A 495 15.49 12.99 -10.13
N PRO A 496 16.11 13.93 -9.41
CA PRO A 496 16.87 13.65 -8.20
C PRO A 496 16.11 12.86 -7.12
N LEU A 497 14.82 13.16 -6.87
CA LEU A 497 14.00 12.39 -5.94
C LEU A 497 13.82 10.93 -6.40
N ILE A 498 13.62 10.67 -7.69
CA ILE A 498 13.55 9.30 -8.24
C ILE A 498 14.89 8.57 -8.06
N ASN A 499 16.02 9.26 -8.23
CA ASN A 499 17.35 8.70 -7.97
C ASN A 499 17.52 8.32 -6.48
N LEU A 500 17.07 9.17 -5.54
CA LEU A 500 17.14 8.86 -4.11
C LEU A 500 16.26 7.66 -3.71
N VAL A 501 15.03 7.54 -4.26
CA VAL A 501 14.17 6.35 -4.08
C VAL A 501 14.86 5.06 -4.53
N LYS A 502 15.64 5.14 -5.62
CA LYS A 502 16.37 3.99 -6.17
C LYS A 502 17.64 3.69 -5.37
N ASP A 503 18.56 4.65 -5.26
CA ASP A 503 19.97 4.42 -4.91
C ASP A 503 20.39 4.94 -3.52
N GLY A 504 19.61 5.82 -2.88
CA GLY A 504 19.99 6.46 -1.60
C GLY A 504 20.01 5.54 -0.35
N PRO A 505 20.21 6.07 0.86
CA PRO A 505 19.96 5.35 2.11
C PRO A 505 18.45 5.16 2.35
N ASP A 506 18.05 4.20 3.20
CA ASP A 506 16.62 3.85 3.33
C ASP A 506 15.74 4.97 3.89
N LEU A 507 16.30 5.91 4.67
CA LEU A 507 15.57 7.12 5.11
C LEU A 507 15.37 8.12 3.95
N ALA A 508 16.38 8.31 3.09
CA ALA A 508 16.24 9.11 1.87
C ALA A 508 15.22 8.50 0.90
N ARG A 509 15.14 7.16 0.81
CA ARG A 509 14.11 6.49 -0.01
C ARG A 509 12.71 6.84 0.46
N GLU A 510 12.48 6.80 1.77
CA GLU A 510 11.19 7.14 2.39
C GLU A 510 10.84 8.61 2.16
N TYR A 511 11.74 9.53 2.50
CA TYR A 511 11.51 10.97 2.32
C TYR A 511 11.32 11.36 0.84
N ALA A 512 12.12 10.80 -0.08
CA ALA A 512 11.99 11.09 -1.50
C ALA A 512 10.72 10.48 -2.13
N ALA A 513 10.29 9.29 -1.70
CA ALA A 513 9.01 8.73 -2.10
C ALA A 513 7.83 9.56 -1.55
N GLY A 514 7.92 10.05 -0.32
CA GLY A 514 6.92 10.92 0.29
C GLY A 514 6.82 12.28 -0.41
N ALA A 515 7.97 12.88 -0.76
CA ALA A 515 8.03 14.10 -1.56
C ALA A 515 7.36 13.88 -2.93
N LEU A 516 7.72 12.81 -3.66
CA LEU A 516 7.07 12.45 -4.93
C LEU A 516 5.57 12.22 -4.77
N MET A 517 5.12 11.54 -3.70
CA MET A 517 3.70 11.35 -3.41
C MET A 517 2.97 12.71 -3.34
N ASN A 518 3.53 13.69 -2.63
CA ASN A 518 2.90 15.00 -2.46
C ASN A 518 2.97 15.85 -3.74
N LEU A 519 4.11 15.89 -4.44
CA LEU A 519 4.27 16.64 -5.70
C LEU A 519 3.36 16.12 -6.83
N MET A 520 2.96 14.85 -6.80
CA MET A 520 2.04 14.24 -7.78
C MET A 520 0.56 14.28 -7.36
N ARG A 521 0.21 14.91 -6.23
CA ARG A 521 -1.14 14.86 -5.64
C ARG A 521 -2.13 15.74 -6.43
N GLY A 522 -2.80 15.13 -7.40
CA GLY A 522 -3.76 15.80 -8.31
C GLY A 522 -3.11 16.35 -9.59
N GLU A 523 -1.79 16.52 -9.59
CA GLU A 523 -1.03 17.10 -10.69
C GLU A 523 -0.71 16.06 -11.79
N MET A 524 -1.64 15.88 -12.73
CA MET A 524 -1.54 14.86 -13.79
C MET A 524 -0.32 15.04 -14.72
N GLU A 525 0.14 16.27 -14.96
CA GLU A 525 1.32 16.53 -15.79
C GLU A 525 2.60 16.11 -15.05
N VAL A 526 2.78 16.55 -13.81
CA VAL A 526 3.90 16.16 -12.93
C VAL A 526 3.98 14.64 -12.77
N ALA A 527 2.84 13.99 -12.55
CA ALA A 527 2.76 12.53 -12.43
C ALA A 527 2.98 11.81 -13.78
N SER A 528 2.79 12.48 -14.92
CA SER A 528 3.14 11.94 -16.24
C SER A 528 4.63 12.09 -16.53
N ASP A 529 5.27 13.18 -16.10
CA ASP A 529 6.72 13.38 -16.27
C ASP A 529 7.53 12.51 -15.31
N ALA A 530 7.10 12.34 -14.06
CA ALA A 530 7.67 11.37 -13.14
C ALA A 530 7.61 9.93 -13.71
N ALA A 531 6.52 9.56 -14.39
CA ALA A 531 6.43 8.27 -15.08
C ALA A 531 7.44 8.13 -16.24
N LYS A 532 7.62 9.16 -17.07
CA LYS A 532 8.64 9.20 -18.13
C LYS A 532 10.07 9.07 -17.55
N LEU A 533 10.31 9.67 -16.39
CA LEU A 533 11.56 9.60 -15.63
C LEU A 533 11.72 8.29 -14.82
N SER A 534 10.89 7.27 -15.07
CA SER A 534 10.96 5.94 -14.43
C SER A 534 10.68 5.90 -12.92
N ALA A 535 9.84 6.80 -12.40
CA ALA A 535 9.36 6.74 -11.01
C ALA A 535 8.65 5.41 -10.68
N ILE A 536 7.86 4.86 -11.62
CA ILE A 536 7.07 3.64 -11.41
C ILE A 536 7.94 2.43 -10.97
N PRO A 537 8.98 2.01 -11.72
CA PRO A 537 9.85 0.91 -11.28
C PRO A 537 10.66 1.23 -10.02
N ALA A 538 11.07 2.49 -9.80
CA ALA A 538 11.79 2.88 -8.58
C ALA A 538 10.90 2.70 -7.33
N LEU A 539 9.70 3.27 -7.34
CA LEU A 539 8.72 3.15 -6.26
C LEU A 539 8.23 1.70 -6.08
N ALA A 540 8.11 0.93 -7.15
CA ALA A 540 7.80 -0.49 -7.07
C ALA A 540 8.90 -1.29 -6.34
N SER A 541 10.18 -0.98 -6.57
CA SER A 541 11.31 -1.64 -5.90
C SER A 541 11.38 -1.34 -4.40
N LEU A 542 10.98 -0.13 -3.99
CA LEU A 542 10.89 0.25 -2.57
C LEU A 542 9.89 -0.62 -1.81
N LEU A 543 8.84 -1.14 -2.46
CA LEU A 543 7.91 -2.06 -1.80
C LEU A 543 8.57 -3.36 -1.33
N SER A 544 9.68 -3.80 -1.93
CA SER A 544 10.41 -5.01 -1.50
C SER A 544 11.22 -4.81 -0.21
N ARG A 545 11.36 -3.57 0.29
CA ARG A 545 12.13 -3.22 1.50
C ARG A 545 11.30 -3.31 2.80
N SER A 546 11.91 -2.91 3.92
CA SER A 546 11.31 -2.91 5.26
C SER A 546 10.62 -1.59 5.65
N SER A 547 10.90 -0.47 4.97
CA SER A 547 10.32 0.86 5.22
C SER A 547 9.90 1.55 3.91
N GLY A 548 9.34 2.77 3.98
CA GLY A 548 8.83 3.52 2.83
C GLY A 548 7.60 2.93 2.12
N HIS A 549 6.90 1.96 2.73
CA HIS A 549 5.75 1.29 2.09
C HIS A 549 4.58 2.23 1.82
N SER A 550 4.24 3.13 2.74
CA SER A 550 3.07 4.01 2.60
C SER A 550 3.29 5.04 1.49
N GLU A 551 4.50 5.59 1.47
CA GLU A 551 4.99 6.64 0.58
C GLU A 551 5.07 6.10 -0.85
N ALA A 552 5.67 4.91 -1.02
CA ALA A 552 5.72 4.21 -2.30
C ALA A 552 4.31 3.88 -2.83
N LEU A 553 3.42 3.34 -1.99
CA LEU A 553 2.04 3.01 -2.37
C LEU A 553 1.22 4.26 -2.73
N GLY A 554 1.35 5.35 -1.96
CA GLY A 554 0.65 6.61 -2.21
C GLY A 554 1.15 7.34 -3.46
N ALA A 555 2.47 7.35 -3.69
CA ALA A 555 3.05 7.85 -4.94
C ALA A 555 2.58 7.01 -6.15
N LEU A 556 2.54 5.68 -6.02
CA LEU A 556 1.98 4.79 -7.05
C LEU A 556 0.47 5.01 -7.25
N ALA A 557 -0.30 5.31 -6.20
CA ALA A 557 -1.73 5.61 -6.33
C ALA A 557 -1.98 6.92 -7.11
N ASN A 558 -1.17 7.95 -6.87
CA ASN A 558 -1.19 9.21 -7.62
C ASN A 558 -0.70 9.00 -9.08
N LEU A 559 0.25 8.10 -9.30
CA LEU A 559 0.66 7.65 -10.64
C LEU A 559 -0.43 6.85 -11.38
N ALA A 560 -1.27 6.08 -10.68
CA ALA A 560 -2.37 5.32 -11.28
C ALA A 560 -3.59 6.20 -11.61
N SER A 561 -3.75 7.35 -10.95
CA SER A 561 -4.93 8.21 -11.11
C SER A 561 -5.04 8.79 -12.52
N GLY A 562 -6.21 8.64 -13.15
CA GLY A 562 -6.58 9.27 -14.42
C GLY A 562 -5.82 8.79 -15.67
N SER A 563 -5.11 7.65 -15.66
CA SER A 563 -4.30 7.24 -16.81
C SER A 563 -4.16 5.72 -16.98
N ALA A 564 -4.82 5.18 -18.00
CA ALA A 564 -4.72 3.76 -18.39
C ALA A 564 -3.27 3.33 -18.66
N ASP A 565 -2.47 4.15 -19.36
CA ASP A 565 -1.07 3.80 -19.66
C ASP A 565 -0.20 3.74 -18.40
N ARG A 566 -0.44 4.59 -17.39
CA ARG A 566 0.28 4.51 -16.10
C ARG A 566 -0.23 3.33 -15.25
N GLN A 567 -1.53 3.06 -15.23
CA GLN A 567 -2.10 1.85 -14.61
C GLN A 567 -1.48 0.57 -15.21
N ILE A 568 -1.35 0.48 -16.54
CA ILE A 568 -0.70 -0.63 -17.24
C ILE A 568 0.80 -0.73 -16.89
N GLN A 569 1.51 0.38 -16.74
CA GLN A 569 2.93 0.38 -16.32
C GLN A 569 3.10 -0.11 -14.88
N ILE A 570 2.25 0.33 -13.95
CA ILE A 570 2.25 -0.11 -12.55
C ILE A 570 1.91 -1.61 -12.45
N TYR A 571 0.94 -2.09 -13.23
CA TYR A 571 0.66 -3.52 -13.36
C TYR A 571 1.86 -4.31 -13.90
N LYS A 572 2.58 -3.79 -14.91
CA LYS A 572 3.84 -4.39 -15.42
C LYS A 572 4.98 -4.37 -14.38
N ALA A 573 4.94 -3.45 -13.41
CA ALA A 573 5.82 -3.46 -12.24
C ALA A 573 5.41 -4.48 -11.15
N GLN A 574 4.33 -5.25 -11.37
CA GLN A 574 3.92 -6.44 -10.61
C GLN A 574 3.57 -6.23 -9.13
N VAL A 575 3.40 -4.96 -8.71
CA VAL A 575 3.14 -4.60 -7.31
C VAL A 575 1.87 -5.21 -6.72
N THR A 576 0.89 -5.59 -7.56
CA THR A 576 -0.47 -5.99 -7.16
C THR A 576 -0.55 -6.98 -5.99
N ARG A 577 0.19 -8.10 -6.03
CA ARG A 577 0.16 -9.11 -4.95
C ARG A 577 0.76 -8.58 -3.64
N LYS A 578 1.81 -7.76 -3.72
CA LYS A 578 2.43 -7.10 -2.57
C LYS A 578 1.50 -6.02 -1.99
N THR A 579 0.85 -5.22 -2.83
CA THR A 579 -0.20 -4.26 -2.42
C THR A 579 -1.35 -4.96 -1.69
N VAL A 580 -1.86 -6.09 -2.21
CA VAL A 580 -2.90 -6.88 -1.53
C VAL A 580 -2.42 -7.42 -0.19
N SER A 581 -1.16 -7.86 -0.08
CA SER A 581 -0.58 -8.27 1.21
C SER A 581 -0.45 -7.12 2.21
N LEU A 582 -0.21 -5.89 1.74
CA LEU A 582 -0.05 -4.69 2.57
C LEU A 582 -1.39 -4.11 3.08
N LEU A 583 -2.54 -4.58 2.59
CA LEU A 583 -3.83 -4.36 3.26
C LEU A 583 -3.92 -5.05 4.63
N GLY A 584 -3.02 -5.99 4.93
CA GLY A 584 -2.90 -6.67 6.21
C GLY A 584 -1.84 -6.09 7.16
N ASP A 585 -1.19 -4.98 6.79
CA ASP A 585 -0.09 -4.38 7.55
C ASP A 585 -0.58 -3.79 8.90
N PRO A 586 0.20 -3.87 10.00
CA PRO A 586 -0.15 -3.17 11.24
C PRO A 586 -0.19 -1.65 11.12
N ASP A 587 0.50 -1.05 10.13
CA ASP A 587 0.50 0.39 9.91
C ASP A 587 -0.73 0.86 9.13
N ILE A 588 -1.47 1.83 9.67
CA ILE A 588 -2.70 2.32 9.04
C ILE A 588 -2.44 3.07 7.73
N ASP A 589 -1.35 3.83 7.62
CA ASP A 589 -1.06 4.62 6.42
C ASP A 589 -0.60 3.74 5.27
N VAL A 590 0.13 2.66 5.56
CA VAL A 590 0.41 1.59 4.61
C VAL A 590 -0.89 0.95 4.08
N ARG A 591 -1.86 0.63 4.96
CA ARG A 591 -3.15 0.07 4.54
C ARG A 591 -4.00 1.06 3.73
N ARG A 592 -4.10 2.32 4.18
CA ARG A 592 -4.78 3.42 3.46
C ARG A 592 -4.21 3.59 2.06
N SER A 593 -2.89 3.59 1.92
CA SER A 593 -2.21 3.76 0.62
C SER A 593 -2.32 2.52 -0.28
N ALA A 594 -2.33 1.31 0.30
CA ALA A 594 -2.61 0.08 -0.44
C ALA A 594 -4.03 0.06 -1.02
N ALA A 595 -5.03 0.48 -0.23
CA ALA A 595 -6.41 0.58 -0.68
C ALA A 595 -6.58 1.64 -1.79
N ALA A 596 -5.94 2.81 -1.67
CA ALA A 596 -5.95 3.84 -2.71
C ALA A 596 -5.34 3.34 -4.04
N LEU A 597 -4.21 2.61 -3.99
CA LEU A 597 -3.59 2.07 -5.20
C LEU A 597 -4.50 1.05 -5.90
N LEU A 598 -5.15 0.15 -5.14
CA LEU A 598 -6.10 -0.80 -5.72
C LEU A 598 -7.34 -0.10 -6.28
N MET A 599 -7.88 0.90 -5.58
CA MET A 599 -8.99 1.73 -6.04
C MET A 599 -8.69 2.43 -7.38
N ASN A 600 -7.46 2.94 -7.55
CA ASN A 600 -7.04 3.65 -8.76
C ASN A 600 -6.60 2.71 -9.90
N LEU A 601 -6.38 1.41 -9.64
CA LEU A 601 -6.07 0.39 -10.66
C LEU A 601 -7.31 -0.39 -11.12
N ALA A 602 -8.32 -0.56 -10.26
CA ALA A 602 -9.53 -1.36 -10.52
C ALA A 602 -10.41 -0.90 -11.70
N PRO A 603 -10.52 0.39 -12.09
CA PRO A 603 -11.29 0.81 -13.27
C PRO A 603 -10.82 0.19 -14.60
N HIS A 604 -9.57 -0.27 -14.68
CA HIS A 604 -9.03 -0.85 -15.90
C HIS A 604 -9.38 -2.35 -16.00
N GLY A 605 -10.26 -2.70 -16.95
CA GLY A 605 -10.83 -4.05 -17.11
C GLY A 605 -9.85 -5.23 -16.99
N LYS A 606 -8.70 -5.20 -17.66
CA LYS A 606 -7.71 -6.30 -17.57
C LYS A 606 -6.87 -6.33 -16.27
N ILE A 607 -7.01 -5.32 -15.41
CA ILE A 607 -6.26 -5.20 -14.15
C ILE A 607 -7.17 -5.57 -12.97
N LYS A 608 -8.48 -5.25 -12.99
CA LYS A 608 -9.42 -5.75 -11.97
C LYS A 608 -9.42 -7.28 -11.86
N GLU A 609 -9.38 -8.00 -12.99
CA GLU A 609 -9.24 -9.46 -13.02
C GLU A 609 -8.03 -9.93 -12.20
N ARG A 610 -6.89 -9.28 -12.40
CA ARG A 610 -5.62 -9.58 -11.70
C ARG A 610 -5.61 -9.16 -10.24
N ILE A 611 -6.40 -8.15 -9.86
CA ILE A 611 -6.62 -7.76 -8.46
C ILE A 611 -7.49 -8.81 -7.74
N VAL A 612 -8.53 -9.35 -8.40
CA VAL A 612 -9.36 -10.45 -7.88
C VAL A 612 -8.55 -11.74 -7.77
N GLU A 613 -7.81 -12.14 -8.80
CA GLU A 613 -6.88 -13.28 -8.75
C GLU A 613 -5.81 -13.16 -7.64
N ALA A 614 -5.32 -11.93 -7.37
CA ALA A 614 -4.39 -11.68 -6.27
C ALA A 614 -5.03 -11.83 -4.87
N GLY A 615 -6.35 -12.06 -4.78
CA GLY A 615 -7.07 -12.31 -3.55
C GLY A 615 -7.55 -11.07 -2.80
N ALA A 616 -7.59 -9.89 -3.45
CA ALA A 616 -7.85 -8.60 -2.81
C ALA A 616 -9.17 -8.51 -2.04
N LEU A 617 -10.19 -9.25 -2.47
CA LEU A 617 -11.56 -9.09 -1.99
C LEU A 617 -11.73 -9.39 -0.49
N LYS A 618 -11.01 -10.38 0.06
CA LYS A 618 -11.09 -10.70 1.49
C LYS A 618 -10.42 -9.62 2.37
N PRO A 619 -9.18 -9.16 2.11
CA PRO A 619 -8.60 -8.00 2.79
C PRO A 619 -9.41 -6.70 2.65
N LEU A 620 -9.95 -6.40 1.46
CA LEU A 620 -10.81 -5.22 1.25
C LEU A 620 -12.11 -5.33 2.07
N THR A 621 -12.77 -6.50 2.06
CA THR A 621 -13.96 -6.77 2.89
C THR A 621 -13.67 -6.63 4.39
N LYS A 622 -12.48 -7.02 4.86
CA LYS A 622 -12.04 -6.79 6.25
C LYS A 622 -11.86 -5.29 6.53
N SER A 623 -11.32 -4.55 5.57
CA SER A 623 -11.03 -3.10 5.69
C SER A 623 -12.29 -2.24 5.81
N LEU A 624 -13.45 -2.71 5.32
CA LEU A 624 -14.75 -2.09 5.58
C LEU A 624 -15.16 -2.09 7.07
N LYS A 625 -14.53 -2.95 7.90
CA LYS A 625 -14.82 -3.15 9.33
C LYS A 625 -13.68 -2.67 10.23
N ASP A 626 -12.86 -1.75 9.74
CA ASP A 626 -11.81 -1.10 10.54
C ASP A 626 -12.41 0.02 11.41
N GLU A 627 -11.58 0.75 12.16
CA GLU A 627 -12.01 2.02 12.79
C GLU A 627 -11.70 3.22 11.87
N ASP A 628 -10.81 3.06 10.89
CA ASP A 628 -10.33 4.17 10.05
C ASP A 628 -11.23 4.48 8.84
N GLU A 629 -11.87 5.66 8.87
CA GLU A 629 -12.78 6.13 7.81
C GLU A 629 -12.12 6.18 6.42
N ILE A 630 -10.88 6.66 6.33
CA ILE A 630 -10.15 6.79 5.05
C ILE A 630 -9.86 5.41 4.44
N LEU A 631 -9.55 4.41 5.27
CA LEU A 631 -9.41 3.02 4.84
C LEU A 631 -10.76 2.42 4.40
N LYS A 632 -11.86 2.68 5.14
CA LYS A 632 -13.22 2.24 4.76
C LYS A 632 -13.63 2.79 3.39
N GLU A 633 -13.48 4.09 3.19
CA GLU A 633 -13.79 4.81 1.95
C GLU A 633 -13.05 4.20 0.74
N ARG A 634 -11.73 4.07 0.86
CA ARG A 634 -10.87 3.53 -0.21
C ARG A 634 -11.12 2.04 -0.45
N ALA A 635 -11.46 1.28 0.58
CA ALA A 635 -11.83 -0.13 0.43
C ALA A 635 -13.19 -0.29 -0.26
N ALA A 636 -14.19 0.53 0.08
CA ALA A 636 -15.47 0.58 -0.60
C ALA A 636 -15.31 0.99 -2.07
N GLY A 637 -14.53 2.03 -2.36
CA GLY A 637 -14.27 2.49 -3.73
C GLY A 637 -13.48 1.48 -4.57
N ALA A 638 -12.53 0.76 -3.96
CA ALA A 638 -11.87 -0.37 -4.61
C ALA A 638 -12.86 -1.48 -4.96
N LEU A 639 -13.77 -1.86 -4.05
CA LEU A 639 -14.79 -2.87 -4.33
C LEU A 639 -15.78 -2.39 -5.41
N ALA A 640 -16.25 -1.14 -5.35
CA ALA A 640 -17.10 -0.55 -6.38
C ALA A 640 -16.46 -0.63 -7.78
N ASN A 641 -15.21 -0.17 -7.91
CA ASN A 641 -14.48 -0.22 -9.18
C ASN A 641 -14.19 -1.65 -9.66
N LEU A 642 -13.98 -2.61 -8.75
CA LEU A 642 -13.83 -4.03 -9.11
C LEU A 642 -15.15 -4.60 -9.67
N PHE A 643 -16.30 -4.31 -9.06
CA PHE A 643 -17.60 -4.82 -9.50
C PHE A 643 -18.27 -4.01 -10.62
N ASN A 644 -17.72 -2.86 -11.02
CA ASN A 644 -18.23 -2.04 -12.12
C ASN A 644 -17.97 -2.68 -13.50
N ASP A 645 -18.69 -3.78 -13.80
CA ASP A 645 -18.99 -4.39 -15.10
C ASP A 645 -20.03 -5.52 -14.94
N HIS A 646 -20.49 -6.09 -16.06
CA HIS A 646 -21.42 -7.23 -16.09
C HIS A 646 -20.69 -8.55 -16.44
N SER A 647 -19.55 -8.83 -15.81
CA SER A 647 -18.73 -10.00 -16.12
C SER A 647 -18.82 -11.11 -15.07
N ALA A 648 -18.38 -12.31 -15.47
CA ALA A 648 -18.23 -13.45 -14.56
C ALA A 648 -17.30 -13.15 -13.37
N ASN A 649 -16.50 -12.06 -13.41
CA ASN A 649 -15.67 -11.63 -12.29
C ASN A 649 -16.52 -11.13 -11.10
N VAL A 650 -17.71 -10.57 -11.33
CA VAL A 650 -18.63 -10.14 -10.25
C VAL A 650 -19.14 -11.34 -9.47
N HIS A 651 -19.67 -12.35 -10.17
CA HIS A 651 -20.09 -13.64 -9.61
C HIS A 651 -18.96 -14.35 -8.86
N THR A 652 -17.78 -14.43 -9.50
CA THR A 652 -16.57 -15.01 -8.90
C THR A 652 -16.18 -14.27 -7.62
N GLY A 653 -16.22 -12.93 -7.63
CA GLY A 653 -15.84 -12.12 -6.48
C GLY A 653 -16.83 -12.21 -5.32
N PHE A 654 -18.13 -12.21 -5.62
CA PHE A 654 -19.19 -12.47 -4.64
C PHE A 654 -18.99 -13.84 -3.97
N GLN A 655 -18.74 -14.90 -4.73
CA GLN A 655 -18.47 -16.23 -4.19
C GLN A 655 -17.22 -16.28 -3.29
N GLN A 656 -16.18 -15.49 -3.59
CA GLN A 656 -14.97 -15.43 -2.78
C GLN A 656 -15.16 -14.70 -1.43
N ALA A 657 -16.11 -13.76 -1.33
CA ALA A 657 -16.23 -12.89 -0.16
C ALA A 657 -17.67 -12.37 0.07
N SER A 658 -18.67 -13.25 0.08
CA SER A 658 -20.10 -12.91 0.25
C SER A 658 -20.42 -11.99 1.45
N GLU A 659 -19.63 -12.09 2.53
CA GLU A 659 -19.62 -11.19 3.69
C GLU A 659 -19.46 -9.69 3.35
N MET A 660 -19.00 -9.34 2.15
CA MET A 660 -18.91 -7.96 1.68
C MET A 660 -20.27 -7.25 1.68
N ILE A 661 -21.35 -7.95 1.33
CA ILE A 661 -22.67 -7.33 1.17
C ILE A 661 -23.20 -6.84 2.54
N PRO A 662 -23.28 -7.68 3.60
CA PRO A 662 -23.59 -7.19 4.95
C PRO A 662 -22.65 -6.10 5.45
N SER A 663 -21.37 -6.12 5.04
CA SER A 663 -20.38 -5.13 5.44
C SER A 663 -20.62 -3.75 4.80
N LEU A 664 -20.94 -3.73 3.50
CA LEU A 664 -21.29 -2.51 2.76
C LEU A 664 -22.64 -1.93 3.23
N VAL A 665 -23.61 -2.79 3.55
CA VAL A 665 -24.90 -2.37 4.14
C VAL A 665 -24.67 -1.73 5.52
N ALA A 666 -23.88 -2.35 6.39
CA ALA A 666 -23.55 -1.80 7.70
C ALA A 666 -22.80 -0.46 7.59
N LEU A 667 -21.86 -0.33 6.65
CA LEU A 667 -21.09 0.88 6.41
C LEU A 667 -21.97 2.08 6.02
N ILE A 668 -22.99 1.88 5.19
CA ILE A 668 -23.98 2.93 4.86
C ILE A 668 -24.76 3.42 6.10
N GLN A 669 -24.93 2.55 7.10
CA GLN A 669 -25.65 2.84 8.34
C GLN A 669 -24.75 3.43 9.44
N GLU A 670 -23.46 3.60 9.19
CA GLU A 670 -22.49 4.10 10.17
C GLU A 670 -22.66 5.60 10.42
N ALA A 671 -22.76 6.00 11.69
CA ALA A 671 -22.99 7.38 12.08
C ALA A 671 -21.67 8.18 12.11
N GLY A 672 -21.61 9.25 11.31
CA GLY A 672 -20.44 10.14 11.21
C GLY A 672 -19.63 9.98 9.92
N LEU A 673 -19.76 8.84 9.24
CA LEU A 673 -19.02 8.48 8.03
C LEU A 673 -19.20 9.49 6.87
N SER A 674 -18.13 9.72 6.10
CA SER A 674 -18.10 10.62 4.93
C SER A 674 -19.16 10.28 3.87
N GLU A 675 -19.67 11.31 3.18
CA GLU A 675 -20.57 11.12 2.03
C GLU A 675 -19.90 10.33 0.89
N ASP A 676 -18.60 10.51 0.68
CA ASP A 676 -17.85 9.76 -0.33
C ASP A 676 -17.77 8.27 0.01
N ALA A 677 -17.54 7.90 1.28
CA ALA A 677 -17.57 6.50 1.71
C ALA A 677 -18.97 5.88 1.58
N LYS A 678 -20.03 6.61 1.97
CA LYS A 678 -21.43 6.22 1.72
C LYS A 678 -21.70 6.01 0.23
N ARG A 679 -21.23 6.92 -0.62
CA ARG A 679 -21.39 6.89 -2.09
C ARG A 679 -20.71 5.68 -2.70
N GLN A 680 -19.45 5.41 -2.34
CA GLN A 680 -18.72 4.22 -2.79
C GLN A 680 -19.38 2.92 -2.31
N ALA A 681 -19.87 2.87 -1.07
CA ALA A 681 -20.58 1.71 -0.54
C ALA A 681 -21.90 1.44 -1.27
N ALA A 682 -22.67 2.49 -1.58
CA ALA A 682 -23.88 2.41 -2.39
C ALA A 682 -23.57 1.93 -3.82
N HIS A 683 -22.50 2.45 -4.44
CA HIS A 683 -22.04 2.03 -5.77
C HIS A 683 -21.68 0.55 -5.81
N ALA A 684 -20.92 0.05 -4.82
CA ALA A 684 -20.56 -1.36 -4.73
C ALA A 684 -21.79 -2.28 -4.57
N LEU A 685 -22.76 -1.88 -3.74
CA LEU A 685 -24.05 -2.60 -3.62
C LEU A 685 -24.87 -2.53 -4.90
N ALA A 686 -24.86 -1.40 -5.61
CA ALA A 686 -25.60 -1.22 -6.86
C ALA A 686 -25.07 -2.10 -7.99
N MET A 687 -23.74 -2.26 -8.09
CA MET A 687 -23.12 -3.20 -9.03
C MET A 687 -23.43 -4.66 -8.70
N LEU A 688 -23.33 -5.04 -7.42
CA LEU A 688 -23.73 -6.38 -6.97
C LEU A 688 -25.24 -6.63 -7.17
N ALA A 689 -26.09 -5.60 -7.05
CA ALA A 689 -27.52 -5.71 -7.34
C ALA A 689 -27.85 -5.87 -8.83
N ALA A 690 -26.90 -5.65 -9.74
CA ALA A 690 -27.13 -5.78 -11.18
C ALA A 690 -27.10 -7.24 -11.68
N GLU A 691 -26.53 -8.16 -10.88
CA GLU A 691 -26.26 -9.54 -11.27
C GLU A 691 -27.15 -10.55 -10.55
N ASP A 692 -27.62 -11.59 -11.27
CA ASP A 692 -28.52 -12.63 -10.75
C ASP A 692 -27.83 -13.51 -9.69
N GLY A 693 -28.36 -13.55 -8.46
CA GLY A 693 -27.74 -14.23 -7.31
C GLY A 693 -27.09 -13.25 -6.32
N PRO A 694 -26.08 -12.44 -6.73
CA PRO A 694 -25.61 -11.31 -5.93
C PRO A 694 -26.74 -10.32 -5.59
N CYS A 695 -27.67 -10.03 -6.52
CA CYS A 695 -28.87 -9.23 -6.27
C CYS A 695 -29.78 -9.82 -5.17
N ASP A 696 -30.05 -11.13 -5.24
CA ASP A 696 -30.80 -11.87 -4.24
C ASP A 696 -30.16 -11.71 -2.85
N ALA A 697 -28.82 -11.71 -2.76
CA ALA A 697 -28.07 -11.50 -1.53
C ALA A 697 -28.10 -10.04 -1.05
N VAL A 698 -28.00 -9.03 -1.93
CA VAL A 698 -28.16 -7.61 -1.58
C VAL A 698 -29.55 -7.34 -0.98
N TRP A 699 -30.60 -7.95 -1.55
CA TRP A 699 -31.95 -7.85 -0.99
C TRP A 699 -32.07 -8.56 0.37
N GLN A 700 -31.58 -9.79 0.49
CA GLN A 700 -31.61 -10.55 1.76
C GLN A 700 -30.82 -9.87 2.88
N ALA A 701 -29.74 -9.16 2.56
CA ALA A 701 -28.97 -8.33 3.49
C ALA A 701 -29.69 -7.03 3.92
N LYS A 702 -30.92 -6.78 3.42
CA LYS A 702 -31.76 -5.61 3.74
C LYS A 702 -31.17 -4.27 3.30
N ALA A 703 -30.50 -4.22 2.15
CA ALA A 703 -29.94 -2.98 1.60
C ALA A 703 -30.98 -1.90 1.26
N GLY A 704 -32.26 -2.27 1.08
CA GLY A 704 -33.34 -1.35 0.69
C GLY A 704 -33.47 -0.10 1.57
N PRO A 705 -33.81 -0.20 2.87
CA PRO A 705 -33.98 0.98 3.72
C PRO A 705 -32.72 1.87 3.86
N PRO A 706 -31.48 1.32 3.96
CA PRO A 706 -30.25 2.12 3.87
C PRO A 706 -30.12 2.89 2.55
N LEU A 707 -30.38 2.27 1.39
CA LEU A 707 -30.36 2.96 0.09
C LEU A 707 -31.46 4.05 0.02
N ILE A 708 -32.64 3.82 0.59
CA ILE A 708 -33.71 4.83 0.68
C ILE A 708 -33.30 6.02 1.57
N ALA A 709 -32.52 5.78 2.63
CA ALA A 709 -31.96 6.87 3.43
C ALA A 709 -30.95 7.71 2.63
N LEU A 710 -30.07 7.08 1.85
CA LEU A 710 -29.11 7.78 0.98
C LEU A 710 -29.78 8.52 -0.20
N LEU A 711 -30.91 8.01 -0.73
CA LEU A 711 -31.74 8.74 -1.71
C LEU A 711 -32.23 10.09 -1.16
N LYS A 712 -32.62 10.11 0.12
CA LYS A 712 -33.04 11.34 0.82
C LYS A 712 -31.85 12.29 1.07
N GLU A 713 -30.64 11.75 1.18
CA GLU A 713 -29.38 12.51 1.18
C GLU A 713 -28.90 12.88 -0.24
N MET A 714 -29.72 12.67 -1.28
CA MET A 714 -29.44 12.99 -2.69
C MET A 714 -28.25 12.24 -3.32
N ILE A 715 -27.80 11.13 -2.73
CA ILE A 715 -26.69 10.33 -3.28
C ILE A 715 -27.17 9.51 -4.49
N GLY A 716 -26.69 9.86 -5.69
CA GLY A 716 -27.14 9.28 -6.96
C GLY A 716 -26.99 7.75 -7.06
N GLU A 717 -25.89 7.19 -6.57
CA GLU A 717 -25.63 5.75 -6.61
C GLU A 717 -26.64 4.93 -5.78
N ALA A 718 -27.34 5.56 -4.84
CA ALA A 718 -28.48 4.92 -4.18
C ALA A 718 -29.66 4.71 -5.14
N ALA A 719 -29.91 5.62 -6.08
CA ALA A 719 -30.91 5.42 -7.14
C ALA A 719 -30.50 4.28 -8.08
N LEU A 720 -29.21 4.14 -8.40
CA LEU A 720 -28.70 3.00 -9.18
C LEU A 720 -28.93 1.67 -8.43
N GLY A 721 -28.69 1.64 -7.12
CA GLY A 721 -29.02 0.49 -6.26
C GLY A 721 -30.52 0.16 -6.24
N ILE A 722 -31.39 1.17 -6.16
CA ILE A 722 -32.84 0.99 -6.24
C ILE A 722 -33.29 0.55 -7.65
N MET A 723 -32.68 1.07 -8.73
CA MET A 723 -32.95 0.61 -10.10
C MET A 723 -32.64 -0.89 -10.25
N ASN A 724 -31.48 -1.33 -9.75
CA ASN A 724 -31.02 -2.69 -9.90
C ASN A 724 -31.74 -3.67 -8.94
N LEU A 725 -32.15 -3.24 -7.75
CA LEU A 725 -33.05 -4.06 -6.91
C LEU A 725 -34.48 -4.16 -7.47
N SER A 726 -34.96 -3.13 -8.16
CA SER A 726 -36.36 -3.07 -8.61
C SER A 726 -36.64 -3.74 -9.96
N TRP A 727 -35.65 -4.11 -10.78
CA TRP A 727 -35.94 -4.61 -12.14
C TRP A 727 -36.74 -5.93 -12.16
N ARG A 728 -36.46 -6.84 -11.21
CA ARG A 728 -36.78 -8.27 -11.32
C ARG A 728 -38.10 -8.71 -10.67
N TRP A 729 -38.39 -8.27 -9.45
CA TRP A 729 -39.49 -8.82 -8.62
C TRP A 729 -40.58 -7.78 -8.28
N PRO A 730 -41.87 -8.05 -8.58
CA PRO A 730 -42.98 -7.16 -8.19
C PRO A 730 -43.06 -6.88 -6.69
N GLU A 731 -42.72 -7.86 -5.86
CA GLU A 731 -42.74 -7.77 -4.39
C GLU A 731 -41.70 -6.78 -3.89
N VAL A 732 -40.51 -6.76 -4.51
CA VAL A 732 -39.42 -5.82 -4.17
C VAL A 732 -39.78 -4.41 -4.59
N LYS A 733 -40.37 -4.22 -5.78
CA LYS A 733 -40.96 -2.91 -6.19
C LYS A 733 -41.98 -2.42 -5.17
N ALA A 734 -42.91 -3.28 -4.78
CA ALA A 734 -43.99 -2.95 -3.85
C ALA A 734 -43.50 -2.65 -2.42
N GLU A 735 -42.41 -3.29 -1.97
CA GLU A 735 -41.80 -2.99 -0.67
C GLU A 735 -41.01 -1.66 -0.73
N LEU A 736 -40.16 -1.48 -1.74
CA LEU A 736 -39.39 -0.25 -1.93
C LEU A 736 -40.30 0.98 -2.09
N ALA A 737 -41.48 0.84 -2.71
CA ALA A 737 -42.45 1.91 -2.88
C ALA A 737 -43.09 2.43 -1.57
N LYS A 738 -42.88 1.76 -0.43
CA LYS A 738 -43.42 2.17 0.89
C LYS A 738 -42.57 3.22 1.60
N GLY A 739 -41.30 3.42 1.20
CA GLY A 739 -40.31 4.18 1.96
C GLY A 739 -40.21 5.68 1.65
N GLY A 740 -41.10 6.26 0.85
CA GLY A 740 -40.92 7.61 0.27
C GLY A 740 -40.00 7.63 -0.97
N THR A 741 -39.63 6.45 -1.47
CA THR A 741 -38.67 6.24 -2.57
C THR A 741 -39.09 6.93 -3.86
N LEU A 742 -40.39 6.93 -4.19
CA LEU A 742 -40.89 7.56 -5.42
C LEU A 742 -40.73 9.09 -5.35
N GLU A 743 -40.98 9.66 -4.19
CA GLU A 743 -40.84 11.07 -3.87
C GLU A 743 -39.37 11.51 -3.94
N TYR A 744 -38.45 10.78 -3.28
CA TYR A 744 -37.02 11.09 -3.35
C TYR A 744 -36.44 10.94 -4.77
N LEU A 745 -36.90 9.96 -5.55
CA LEU A 745 -36.51 9.82 -6.96
C LEU A 745 -37.01 10.99 -7.82
N MET A 746 -38.21 11.53 -7.56
CA MET A 746 -38.70 12.74 -8.23
C MET A 746 -37.92 14.00 -7.85
N ASP A 747 -37.51 14.13 -6.59
CA ASP A 747 -36.67 15.26 -6.15
C ASP A 747 -35.24 15.14 -6.70
N MET A 748 -34.68 13.93 -6.77
CA MET A 748 -33.40 13.65 -7.43
C MET A 748 -33.44 13.96 -8.93
N LEU A 749 -34.50 13.56 -9.63
CA LEU A 749 -34.72 13.87 -11.05
C LEU A 749 -34.79 15.39 -11.32
N ARG A 750 -35.17 16.20 -10.33
CA ARG A 750 -35.26 17.66 -10.44
C ARG A 750 -33.98 18.37 -10.02
N LEU A 751 -33.43 18.01 -8.86
CA LEU A 751 -32.37 18.76 -8.16
C LEU A 751 -30.98 18.13 -8.29
N GLY A 752 -30.87 16.87 -8.66
CA GLY A 752 -29.59 16.15 -8.75
C GLY A 752 -28.68 16.63 -9.89
N ASP A 753 -27.44 16.18 -9.86
CA ASP A 753 -26.51 16.26 -10.99
C ASP A 753 -26.97 15.37 -12.17
N PRO A 754 -26.33 15.44 -13.36
CA PRO A 754 -26.76 14.67 -14.53
C PRO A 754 -26.76 13.14 -14.33
N MET A 755 -25.83 12.60 -13.53
CA MET A 755 -25.72 11.17 -13.27
C MET A 755 -26.78 10.71 -12.26
N ALA A 756 -27.00 11.48 -11.19
CA ALA A 756 -28.11 11.24 -10.26
C ALA A 756 -29.47 11.30 -10.97
N LYS A 757 -29.65 12.21 -11.92
CA LYS A 757 -30.85 12.32 -12.77
C LYS A 757 -31.04 11.13 -13.70
N GLU A 758 -29.96 10.65 -14.33
CA GLU A 758 -29.97 9.42 -15.13
C GLU A 758 -30.42 8.22 -14.28
N TYR A 759 -29.75 7.97 -13.15
CA TYR A 759 -30.10 6.86 -12.25
C TYR A 759 -31.52 6.97 -11.69
N ALA A 760 -31.99 8.20 -11.39
CA ALA A 760 -33.36 8.41 -10.94
C ALA A 760 -34.41 8.06 -12.01
N ALA A 761 -34.16 8.42 -13.28
CA ALA A 761 -35.04 8.05 -14.38
C ALA A 761 -35.08 6.52 -14.61
N GLY A 762 -33.93 5.84 -14.54
CA GLY A 762 -33.85 4.38 -14.62
C GLY A 762 -34.58 3.67 -13.47
N ALA A 763 -34.43 4.17 -12.23
CA ALA A 763 -35.17 3.65 -11.09
C ALA A 763 -36.69 3.86 -11.24
N LEU A 764 -37.14 5.04 -11.69
CA LEU A 764 -38.56 5.31 -11.97
C LEU A 764 -39.12 4.41 -13.08
N MET A 765 -38.34 4.12 -14.13
CA MET A 765 -38.71 3.17 -15.18
C MET A 765 -39.01 1.79 -14.59
N ASN A 766 -38.10 1.23 -13.79
CA ASN A 766 -38.27 -0.09 -13.20
C ASN A 766 -39.40 -0.14 -12.17
N MET A 767 -39.50 0.87 -11.28
CA MET A 767 -40.52 0.95 -10.23
C MET A 767 -41.95 1.13 -10.78
N THR A 768 -42.11 1.81 -11.92
CA THR A 768 -43.43 1.99 -12.57
C THR A 768 -43.82 0.83 -13.50
N ALA A 769 -42.85 0.05 -14.01
CA ALA A 769 -43.12 -1.06 -14.92
C ALA A 769 -44.00 -2.14 -14.26
N GLY A 770 -45.25 -2.23 -14.69
CA GLY A 770 -46.25 -3.15 -14.15
C GLY A 770 -46.98 -2.69 -12.88
N SER A 771 -46.78 -1.44 -12.43
CA SER A 771 -47.44 -0.89 -11.24
C SER A 771 -48.22 0.40 -11.58
N PRO A 772 -49.54 0.30 -11.87
CA PRO A 772 -50.39 1.47 -12.14
C PRO A 772 -50.37 2.48 -10.98
N ASP A 773 -50.51 2.01 -9.74
CA ASP A 773 -50.46 2.83 -8.52
C ASP A 773 -49.17 3.65 -8.39
N SER A 774 -48.03 3.07 -8.79
CA SER A 774 -46.73 3.77 -8.77
C SER A 774 -46.64 4.76 -9.92
N ALA A 775 -47.10 4.38 -11.12
CA ALA A 775 -47.15 5.24 -12.30
C ALA A 775 -48.05 6.47 -12.10
N GLU A 776 -49.22 6.32 -11.46
CA GLU A 776 -50.10 7.42 -11.10
C GLU A 776 -49.40 8.38 -10.11
N LYS A 777 -48.83 7.86 -9.02
CA LYS A 777 -48.14 8.66 -7.99
C LYS A 777 -47.01 9.52 -8.55
N VAL A 778 -46.25 9.03 -9.54
CA VAL A 778 -45.14 9.78 -10.15
C VAL A 778 -45.53 10.55 -11.41
N THR A 779 -46.82 10.75 -11.68
CA THR A 779 -47.29 11.67 -12.73
C THR A 779 -46.66 13.08 -12.64
N PRO A 780 -46.36 13.67 -11.45
CA PRO A 780 -45.61 14.93 -11.36
C PRO A 780 -44.23 14.91 -12.03
N ALA A 781 -43.58 13.73 -12.13
CA ALA A 781 -42.28 13.56 -12.77
C ALA A 781 -42.29 13.80 -14.28
N VAL A 782 -43.47 13.75 -14.94
CA VAL A 782 -43.62 13.87 -16.40
C VAL A 782 -42.89 15.09 -16.97
N LYS A 783 -42.90 16.22 -16.24
CA LYS A 783 -42.18 17.44 -16.66
C LYS A 783 -40.67 17.24 -16.62
N ASP A 784 -40.15 16.78 -15.49
CA ASP A 784 -38.71 16.67 -15.26
C ASP A 784 -38.11 15.56 -16.15
N LEU A 785 -38.88 14.48 -16.44
CA LEU A 785 -38.56 13.47 -17.47
C LEU A 785 -38.58 14.05 -18.89
N ALA A 786 -39.57 14.87 -19.24
CA ALA A 786 -39.68 15.47 -20.58
C ALA A 786 -38.53 16.48 -20.87
N GLU A 787 -37.91 17.04 -19.83
CA GLU A 787 -36.67 17.80 -19.96
C GLU A 787 -35.46 16.86 -20.14
N LEU A 788 -35.36 15.78 -19.36
CA LEU A 788 -34.25 14.82 -19.43
C LEU A 788 -34.15 14.09 -20.78
N LEU A 789 -35.27 13.95 -21.51
CA LEU A 789 -35.28 13.50 -22.92
C LEU A 789 -34.38 14.32 -23.87
N LYS A 790 -33.95 15.52 -23.47
CA LYS A 790 -33.13 16.45 -24.26
C LYS A 790 -31.64 16.35 -23.92
N ALA A 791 -31.25 15.48 -22.97
CA ALA A 791 -29.86 15.33 -22.55
C ALA A 791 -28.96 14.80 -23.69
N ASP A 792 -27.70 15.26 -23.72
CA ASP A 792 -26.69 14.71 -24.63
C ASP A 792 -26.30 13.28 -24.27
N ALA A 793 -26.44 12.90 -22.99
CA ALA A 793 -26.35 11.54 -22.49
C ALA A 793 -27.55 10.72 -23.00
N ILE A 794 -27.31 9.91 -24.04
CA ILE A 794 -28.34 9.09 -24.70
C ILE A 794 -29.01 8.12 -23.71
N GLN A 795 -28.26 7.57 -22.76
CA GLN A 795 -28.76 6.63 -21.75
C GLN A 795 -29.78 7.29 -20.80
N ALA A 796 -29.49 8.49 -20.26
CA ALA A 796 -30.46 9.29 -19.52
C ALA A 796 -31.76 9.56 -20.30
N ALA A 797 -31.64 9.90 -21.59
CA ALA A 797 -32.81 10.14 -22.44
C ALA A 797 -33.62 8.85 -22.73
N GLU A 798 -32.95 7.70 -22.85
CA GLU A 798 -33.60 6.39 -23.05
C GLU A 798 -34.34 5.90 -21.80
N TRP A 799 -33.73 6.03 -20.62
CA TRP A 799 -34.39 5.71 -19.35
C TRP A 799 -35.51 6.71 -19.03
N ALA A 800 -35.35 7.99 -19.37
CA ALA A 800 -36.43 8.97 -19.30
C ALA A 800 -37.61 8.60 -20.21
N ALA A 801 -37.33 8.12 -21.43
CA ALA A 801 -38.37 7.62 -22.34
C ALA A 801 -39.08 6.38 -21.77
N GLY A 802 -38.35 5.42 -21.21
CA GLY A 802 -38.92 4.22 -20.59
C GLY A 802 -39.79 4.52 -19.36
N ALA A 803 -39.33 5.42 -18.48
CA ALA A 803 -40.13 5.89 -17.35
C ALA A 803 -41.40 6.62 -17.83
N LEU A 804 -41.26 7.57 -18.76
CA LEU A 804 -42.37 8.31 -19.33
C LEU A 804 -43.40 7.37 -19.98
N ALA A 805 -42.95 6.34 -20.71
CA ALA A 805 -43.82 5.36 -21.36
C ALA A 805 -44.75 4.64 -20.38
N ASN A 806 -44.27 4.32 -19.19
CA ASN A 806 -45.08 3.69 -18.14
C ASN A 806 -46.03 4.70 -17.49
N ILE A 807 -45.53 5.90 -17.18
CA ILE A 807 -46.27 6.94 -16.45
C ILE A 807 -47.45 7.48 -17.27
N VAL A 808 -47.28 7.72 -18.57
CA VAL A 808 -48.36 8.30 -19.41
C VAL A 808 -49.51 7.33 -19.71
N ARG A 809 -49.44 6.09 -19.23
CA ARG A 809 -50.59 5.15 -19.22
C ARG A 809 -51.53 5.36 -18.03
N SER A 810 -51.18 6.19 -17.04
CA SER A 810 -52.07 6.52 -15.93
C SER A 810 -53.35 7.24 -16.39
N GLY A 811 -53.27 8.02 -17.47
CA GLY A 811 -54.44 8.56 -18.16
C GLY A 811 -54.16 9.76 -19.06
N PRO A 812 -55.21 10.33 -19.69
CA PRO A 812 -55.07 11.42 -20.66
C PRO A 812 -54.34 12.65 -20.12
N SER A 813 -54.57 13.02 -18.85
CA SER A 813 -53.90 14.17 -18.19
C SER A 813 -52.37 14.05 -18.19
N ALA A 814 -51.82 12.84 -18.00
CA ALA A 814 -50.38 12.60 -18.08
C ALA A 814 -49.86 12.72 -19.53
N GLN A 815 -50.63 12.24 -20.51
CA GLN A 815 -50.30 12.36 -21.94
C GLN A 815 -50.34 13.83 -22.41
N GLU A 816 -51.37 14.58 -22.02
CA GLU A 816 -51.50 16.02 -22.28
C GLU A 816 -50.36 16.82 -21.65
N THR A 817 -50.00 16.51 -20.39
CA THR A 817 -48.86 17.12 -19.71
C THR A 817 -47.54 16.83 -20.43
N ALA A 818 -47.30 15.58 -20.85
CA ALA A 818 -46.10 15.20 -21.59
C ALA A 818 -46.01 15.93 -22.95
N VAL A 819 -47.12 16.05 -23.68
CA VAL A 819 -47.20 16.83 -24.93
C VAL A 819 -46.93 18.32 -24.69
N ALA A 820 -47.50 18.90 -23.63
CA ALA A 820 -47.31 20.30 -23.27
C ALA A 820 -45.86 20.65 -22.91
N GLN A 821 -45.10 19.70 -22.35
CA GLN A 821 -43.65 19.85 -22.08
C GLN A 821 -42.77 19.47 -23.29
N GLY A 822 -43.36 19.12 -24.44
CA GLY A 822 -42.65 18.85 -25.69
C GLY A 822 -42.05 17.44 -25.81
N ALA A 823 -42.52 16.47 -25.02
CA ALA A 823 -41.98 15.11 -25.02
C ALA A 823 -42.07 14.41 -26.38
N THR A 824 -43.16 14.61 -27.14
CA THR A 824 -43.31 14.00 -28.49
C THR A 824 -42.22 14.42 -29.46
N THR A 825 -41.83 15.70 -29.46
CA THR A 825 -40.72 16.24 -30.27
C THR A 825 -39.37 15.69 -29.79
N SER A 826 -39.18 15.59 -28.48
CA SER A 826 -37.92 15.09 -27.90
C SER A 826 -37.71 13.59 -28.18
N LEU A 827 -38.76 12.78 -28.01
CA LEU A 827 -38.77 11.35 -28.39
C LEU A 827 -38.54 11.16 -29.90
N ALA A 828 -39.19 11.97 -30.75
CA ALA A 828 -38.97 11.92 -32.20
C ALA A 828 -37.52 12.23 -32.58
N ASN A 829 -36.93 13.27 -31.98
CA ASN A 829 -35.51 13.63 -32.17
C ASN A 829 -34.52 12.57 -31.64
N LEU A 830 -34.95 11.73 -30.70
CA LEU A 830 -34.13 10.65 -30.12
C LEU A 830 -34.09 9.39 -31.00
N LEU A 831 -35.17 9.07 -31.72
CA LEU A 831 -35.27 7.88 -32.60
C LEU A 831 -34.04 7.65 -33.51
N PRO A 832 -33.44 8.66 -34.18
CA PRO A 832 -32.28 8.45 -35.05
C PRO A 832 -30.95 8.19 -34.33
N ARG A 833 -30.87 8.50 -33.01
CA ARG A 833 -29.66 8.41 -32.18
C ARG A 833 -29.68 7.27 -31.15
N VAL A 834 -30.83 6.62 -30.99
CA VAL A 834 -31.09 5.61 -29.94
C VAL A 834 -30.21 4.36 -30.06
N THR A 835 -29.77 3.83 -28.92
CA THR A 835 -29.07 2.55 -28.78
C THR A 835 -30.02 1.37 -29.05
N PRO A 836 -29.50 0.15 -29.32
CA PRO A 836 -30.33 -1.06 -29.46
C PRO A 836 -31.27 -1.33 -28.27
N ASN A 837 -30.86 -0.96 -27.05
CA ASN A 837 -31.66 -1.16 -25.84
C ASN A 837 -32.78 -0.12 -25.73
N GLY A 838 -32.49 1.14 -26.10
CA GLY A 838 -33.45 2.24 -26.07
C GLY A 838 -34.51 2.19 -27.16
N MET A 839 -34.30 1.48 -28.29
CA MET A 839 -35.25 1.41 -29.41
C MET A 839 -36.68 1.09 -28.93
N THR A 840 -36.82 0.04 -28.13
CA THR A 840 -38.10 -0.38 -27.56
C THR A 840 -38.67 0.69 -26.63
N LEU A 841 -37.87 1.33 -25.77
CA LEU A 841 -38.32 2.34 -24.81
C LEU A 841 -38.90 3.58 -25.50
N VAL A 842 -38.20 4.09 -26.53
CA VAL A 842 -38.62 5.31 -27.26
C VAL A 842 -39.86 5.06 -28.12
N VAL A 843 -39.94 3.92 -28.81
CA VAL A 843 -41.15 3.53 -29.55
C VAL A 843 -42.32 3.32 -28.60
N LEU A 844 -42.12 2.60 -27.49
CA LEU A 844 -43.16 2.35 -26.49
C LEU A 844 -43.69 3.64 -25.84
N ALA A 845 -42.84 4.66 -25.63
CA ALA A 845 -43.25 5.98 -25.17
C ALA A 845 -44.16 6.69 -26.20
N LEU A 846 -43.76 6.70 -27.48
CA LEU A 846 -44.57 7.26 -28.56
C LEU A 846 -45.90 6.51 -28.73
N THR A 847 -45.90 5.17 -28.62
CA THR A 847 -47.09 4.32 -28.69
C THR A 847 -48.06 4.58 -27.54
N SER A 848 -47.54 4.86 -26.33
CA SER A 848 -48.36 5.17 -25.15
C SER A 848 -48.92 6.60 -25.21
N LEU A 849 -48.18 7.56 -25.77
CA LEU A 849 -48.69 8.92 -26.05
C LEU A 849 -49.73 8.94 -27.18
N ALA A 850 -49.59 8.07 -28.19
CA ALA A 850 -50.51 8.01 -29.33
C ALA A 850 -51.94 7.57 -28.97
N GLU A 851 -52.18 7.11 -27.73
CA GLU A 851 -53.51 6.63 -27.28
C GLU A 851 -54.57 7.74 -27.21
N THR A 852 -54.18 8.95 -26.80
CA THR A 852 -55.04 10.14 -26.91
C THR A 852 -54.39 11.26 -27.73
N GLN A 853 -53.06 11.25 -27.91
CA GLN A 853 -52.31 12.36 -28.51
C GLN A 853 -51.73 12.03 -29.90
N ALA A 854 -52.36 11.11 -30.65
CA ALA A 854 -51.95 10.67 -31.99
C ALA A 854 -51.62 11.84 -32.96
N SER A 855 -52.37 12.94 -32.90
CA SER A 855 -52.10 14.13 -33.70
C SER A 855 -50.79 14.84 -33.34
N ALA A 856 -50.43 14.90 -32.05
CA ALA A 856 -49.18 15.51 -31.58
C ALA A 856 -47.97 14.63 -31.92
N VAL A 857 -48.11 13.31 -31.82
CA VAL A 857 -47.09 12.33 -32.25
C VAL A 857 -46.89 12.39 -33.77
N THR A 858 -47.98 12.37 -34.56
CA THR A 858 -47.93 12.51 -36.02
C THR A 858 -47.20 13.77 -36.48
N LYS A 859 -47.41 14.89 -35.78
CA LYS A 859 -46.77 16.18 -36.08
C LYS A 859 -45.27 16.20 -35.77
N ALA A 860 -44.80 15.39 -34.82
CA ALA A 860 -43.39 15.30 -34.44
C ALA A 860 -42.57 14.38 -35.36
N LEU A 861 -43.19 13.37 -35.99
CA LEU A 861 -42.50 12.37 -36.79
C LEU A 861 -42.24 12.84 -38.23
N GLY A 862 -41.07 13.45 -38.44
CA GLY A 862 -40.56 13.89 -39.74
C GLY A 862 -40.04 12.75 -40.64
N PRO A 863 -39.46 13.09 -41.82
CA PRO A 863 -39.04 12.08 -42.80
C PRO A 863 -37.92 11.15 -42.33
N LYS A 864 -37.00 11.62 -41.47
CA LYS A 864 -35.89 10.79 -40.95
C LYS A 864 -36.41 9.82 -39.89
N GLU A 865 -37.32 10.30 -39.06
CA GLU A 865 -37.93 9.61 -37.93
C GLU A 865 -38.84 8.49 -38.46
N LYS A 866 -39.62 8.77 -39.52
CA LYS A 866 -40.38 7.76 -40.26
C LYS A 866 -39.50 6.70 -40.92
N ALA A 867 -38.39 7.10 -41.55
CA ALA A 867 -37.43 6.15 -42.10
C ALA A 867 -36.86 5.24 -40.98
N LYS A 868 -36.56 5.81 -39.80
CA LYS A 868 -36.05 5.04 -38.67
C LYS A 868 -37.08 4.08 -38.06
N LEU A 869 -38.35 4.49 -37.99
CA LEU A 869 -39.46 3.59 -37.63
C LEU A 869 -39.64 2.49 -38.68
N ARG A 870 -39.37 2.74 -39.96
CA ARG A 870 -39.35 1.68 -40.99
C ARG A 870 -38.27 0.64 -40.70
N ASP A 871 -37.04 1.08 -40.39
CA ASP A 871 -35.95 0.17 -39.97
C ASP A 871 -36.35 -0.69 -38.76
N PHE A 872 -37.12 -0.12 -37.82
CA PHE A 872 -37.58 -0.82 -36.61
C PHE A 872 -38.70 -1.83 -36.88
N ARG A 873 -39.68 -1.47 -37.72
CA ARG A 873 -40.72 -2.38 -38.23
C ARG A 873 -40.11 -3.56 -38.98
N ASP A 874 -39.06 -3.31 -39.77
CA ASP A 874 -38.40 -4.31 -40.61
C ASP A 874 -37.21 -4.98 -39.88
N SER A 875 -37.05 -4.75 -38.57
CA SER A 875 -35.99 -5.32 -37.73
C SER A 875 -36.26 -6.78 -37.32
N SER A 876 -35.22 -7.49 -36.88
CA SER A 876 -35.33 -8.87 -36.39
C SER A 876 -35.67 -8.99 -34.89
N ASN A 877 -36.19 -7.92 -34.26
CA ASN A 877 -36.58 -7.91 -32.85
C ASN A 877 -38.12 -7.88 -32.75
N PRO A 878 -38.80 -8.99 -32.39
CA PRO A 878 -40.25 -9.09 -32.42
C PRO A 878 -40.98 -8.01 -31.60
N ASP A 879 -40.49 -7.72 -30.39
CA ASP A 879 -41.09 -6.70 -29.52
C ASP A 879 -41.03 -5.31 -30.19
N LEU A 880 -39.90 -4.98 -30.80
CA LEU A 880 -39.73 -3.72 -31.52
C LEU A 880 -40.60 -3.64 -32.78
N GLN A 881 -40.80 -4.76 -33.49
CA GLN A 881 -41.75 -4.82 -34.61
C GLN A 881 -43.19 -4.58 -34.13
N ASP A 882 -43.63 -5.27 -33.09
CA ASP A 882 -45.00 -5.18 -32.57
C ASP A 882 -45.29 -3.81 -31.94
N TYR A 883 -44.37 -3.22 -31.17
CA TYR A 883 -44.54 -1.85 -30.66
C TYR A 883 -44.53 -0.80 -31.78
N THR A 884 -43.73 -0.99 -32.84
CA THR A 884 -43.72 -0.08 -33.99
C THR A 884 -44.99 -0.20 -34.84
N LYS A 885 -45.53 -1.42 -34.99
CA LYS A 885 -46.83 -1.65 -35.62
C LYS A 885 -47.96 -1.03 -34.79
N ALA A 886 -47.97 -1.26 -33.47
CA ALA A 886 -48.95 -0.65 -32.56
C ALA A 886 -48.88 0.89 -32.55
N LEU A 887 -47.70 1.49 -32.79
CA LEU A 887 -47.58 2.92 -33.04
C LEU A 887 -48.34 3.33 -34.30
N VAL A 888 -48.03 2.71 -35.45
CA VAL A 888 -48.66 3.02 -36.74
C VAL A 888 -50.17 2.84 -36.68
N ASP A 889 -50.65 1.74 -36.09
CA ASP A 889 -52.08 1.45 -35.94
C ASP A 889 -52.81 2.52 -35.10
N LYS A 890 -52.18 3.04 -34.03
CA LYS A 890 -52.72 4.16 -33.21
C LYS A 890 -52.65 5.52 -33.91
N LEU A 891 -51.67 5.75 -34.80
CA LEU A 891 -51.58 6.98 -35.61
C LEU A 891 -52.57 6.97 -36.80
N GLY A 892 -53.10 5.80 -37.16
CA GLY A 892 -54.24 5.64 -38.05
C GLY A 892 -53.91 5.71 -39.55
N PRO A 893 -54.92 5.51 -40.43
CA PRO A 893 -54.71 5.23 -41.85
C PRO A 893 -54.16 6.41 -42.68
N GLY A 894 -54.03 7.61 -42.09
CA GLY A 894 -53.34 8.74 -42.70
C GLY A 894 -51.81 8.74 -42.47
N PHE A 895 -51.29 7.80 -41.68
CA PHE A 895 -49.88 7.69 -41.32
C PHE A 895 -49.22 6.48 -41.97
N SER A 896 -48.06 6.68 -42.61
CA SER A 896 -47.26 5.63 -43.23
C SER A 896 -45.77 5.83 -42.96
N ILE A 897 -45.04 4.72 -42.85
CA ILE A 897 -43.58 4.64 -42.64
C ILE A 897 -42.87 3.84 -43.73
#